data_AF-A0A1V5CKD4-F1
#
_entry.id   AF-A0A1V5CKD4-F1
#
_cell.length_a   1.000
_cell.length_b   1.000
_cell.length_c   1.000
_cell.angle_alpha   90.00
_cell.angle_beta   90.00
_cell.angle_gamma   90.00
#
_symmetry.space_group_name_H-M   'P 1'
#
loop_
_entity.id
_entity.type
_entity.pdbx_description
1 polymer ?
#
loop_
_entity_poly.entity_id
_entity_poly.type
_entity_poly.pdbx_seq_one_letter_code
_entity_poly.pdbx_strand_id
1 'polypeptide(L)'
;MLDFDISGADSEISNQVIETIGSFIGNGMEEELKARRVRQSDKGQVFKYVKEWLSERIQEPIPPKTEIDWVSLGESFFWVGRFNLSWLLLDWLHNIPFDKAIDGLPVSILADVVYGLSVGCPSFFEEWMTHNRSEIIRRLRQQGRIMAIEDDDKKVTAHFIVGFEPSGEFGPAIQERINASTDRFHEETIIRINLMRKLLPDRQLFASQGYGHRIIPEDTPWDSTQKTGIDKKNLSPTWLISVNSTFRGLAEKEFRPEAWSEYAEMIVSLRRNIADALQQVFCGLENYFPSREAQQIMGTYVNESNWYKCHSLLNHSPFLPKCTLDEWGFVDESMSKVGANEFKTRVAEKSLAISRRRPFLEALSEYSGNLSNFFTQAPGVMVLNPILGRGCHNETEREQVRKTAEEKGIKRNFGALSALNLGEVLKALPRMQMEFDRLLGPFIDETELKDLKHHEQKLYRELWDIWYVFVVQPEKYTQSIKSLTTWTHDTLAEMRRGLQRECRKLSDNRGTVRIVSERLSWVERPALWITVNSKDVFKPFEVLEKMVASLRKSMERVPDILRRQYVADFYWPTVVIVPLVQGKSLSGTAWKWSLLSILYNEELRWWQLAPQPVPQDALAKLNIALWDDPRLEPGERLLTSYGELTAYISHIADFLRLPQEMLDKQGTAILQEYLDGIKGSINRACQSLLDSISVIANAISESKERMENHPFLISTAQELAGLLGAILPSADSEKIFRLDLAGFGEWSKQLAKANEKIMKIYLSWISDMISNR
;
A
#
# COMPACT_ATOMS: atom_id res chain seq x y z
N MET A 1 7.46 -13.88 25.94
CA MET A 1 7.41 -14.56 24.65
C MET A 1 7.95 -15.98 24.78
N LEU A 2 7.09 -16.97 24.55
CA LEU A 2 7.53 -18.37 24.43
C LEU A 2 8.26 -18.57 23.09
N ASP A 3 9.03 -19.63 22.96
CA ASP A 3 9.62 -20.00 21.68
C ASP A 3 8.52 -20.52 20.74
N PHE A 4 8.35 -19.85 19.60
CA PHE A 4 7.28 -20.08 18.64
C PHE A 4 7.79 -20.64 17.30
N ASP A 5 9.11 -20.66 17.09
CA ASP A 5 9.72 -21.31 15.92
C ASP A 5 9.93 -22.80 16.22
N ILE A 6 8.85 -23.57 16.18
CA ILE A 6 8.91 -25.01 16.48
C ILE A 6 9.63 -25.81 15.38
N SER A 7 9.64 -25.31 14.15
CA SER A 7 10.22 -25.98 12.99
C SER A 7 11.71 -25.65 12.74
N GLY A 8 12.23 -24.59 13.37
CA GLY A 8 13.57 -24.09 13.10
C GLY A 8 13.64 -23.34 11.77
N ALA A 9 12.57 -22.65 11.39
CA ALA A 9 12.51 -21.80 10.19
C ALA A 9 13.45 -20.60 10.29
N ASP A 10 13.67 -20.11 11.52
CA ASP A 10 14.63 -19.07 11.88
C ASP A 10 15.06 -19.29 13.34
N SER A 11 16.10 -20.11 13.52
CA SER A 11 16.56 -20.56 14.84
C SER A 11 17.03 -19.43 15.76
N GLU A 12 17.30 -18.24 15.21
CA GLU A 12 17.79 -17.09 15.98
C GLU A 12 16.68 -16.10 16.34
N ILE A 13 15.55 -16.08 15.63
CA ILE A 13 14.52 -15.05 15.80
C ILE A 13 13.98 -14.99 17.23
N SER A 14 13.72 -16.15 17.83
CA SER A 14 13.23 -16.25 19.20
C SER A 14 14.22 -15.66 20.22
N ASN A 15 15.53 -15.77 19.96
CA ASN A 15 16.56 -15.26 20.85
C ASN A 15 16.84 -13.78 20.59
N GLN A 16 16.97 -13.38 19.32
CA GLN A 16 17.14 -11.99 18.92
C GLN A 16 15.98 -11.12 19.42
N VAL A 17 14.73 -11.61 19.36
CA VAL A 17 13.57 -10.89 19.89
C VAL A 17 13.64 -10.76 21.40
N ILE A 18 14.12 -11.78 22.14
CA ILE A 18 14.31 -11.65 23.60
C ILE A 18 15.46 -10.72 23.94
N GLU A 19 16.58 -10.76 23.24
CA GLU A 19 17.69 -9.83 23.46
C GLU A 19 17.26 -8.39 23.17
N THR A 20 16.55 -8.21 22.07
CA THR A 20 15.98 -6.91 21.68
C THR A 20 15.00 -6.44 22.73
N ILE A 21 14.00 -7.26 23.11
CA ILE A 21 13.01 -6.88 24.11
C ILE A 21 13.64 -6.72 25.49
N GLY A 22 14.58 -7.57 25.90
CA GLY A 22 15.32 -7.52 27.17
C GLY A 22 16.13 -6.25 27.33
N SER A 23 16.59 -5.66 26.23
CA SER A 23 17.18 -4.30 26.26
C SER A 23 16.16 -3.21 26.62
N PHE A 24 14.85 -3.47 26.50
CA PHE A 24 13.75 -2.55 26.80
C PHE A 24 12.96 -2.91 28.07
N ILE A 25 12.94 -4.18 28.50
CA ILE A 25 12.24 -4.66 29.70
C ILE A 25 13.29 -5.08 30.73
N GLY A 26 13.26 -4.49 31.93
CA GLY A 26 14.30 -4.74 32.95
C GLY A 26 14.52 -6.22 33.28
N ASN A 27 15.72 -6.54 33.77
CA ASN A 27 16.27 -7.90 33.96
C ASN A 27 15.31 -8.93 34.59
N GLY A 28 14.41 -8.54 35.48
CA GLY A 28 13.46 -9.46 36.13
C GLY A 28 12.44 -10.10 35.18
N MET A 29 11.98 -9.38 34.15
CA MET A 29 11.03 -9.93 33.17
C MET A 29 11.74 -10.87 32.18
N GLU A 30 13.00 -10.61 31.86
CA GLU A 30 13.85 -11.50 31.06
C GLU A 30 14.06 -12.85 31.76
N GLU A 31 14.33 -12.84 33.06
CA GLU A 31 14.45 -14.06 33.88
C GLU A 31 13.14 -14.86 33.90
N GLU A 32 12.00 -14.20 34.04
CA GLU A 32 10.70 -14.87 34.00
C GLU A 32 10.42 -15.50 32.62
N LEU A 33 10.77 -14.82 31.54
CA LEU A 33 10.65 -15.35 30.18
C LEU A 33 11.53 -16.58 29.97
N LYS A 34 12.79 -16.54 30.43
CA LYS A 34 13.69 -17.69 30.40
C LYS A 34 13.12 -18.85 31.23
N ALA A 35 12.62 -18.57 32.43
CA ALA A 35 12.00 -19.58 33.30
C ALA A 35 10.76 -20.24 32.66
N ARG A 36 9.95 -19.48 31.92
CA ARG A 36 8.80 -20.02 31.16
C ARG A 36 9.24 -20.85 29.96
N ARG A 37 10.32 -20.47 29.25
CA ARG A 37 10.87 -21.26 28.14
C ARG A 37 11.42 -22.61 28.57
N VAL A 38 12.06 -22.68 29.74
CA VAL A 38 12.55 -23.95 30.30
C VAL A 38 11.42 -24.96 30.54
N ARG A 39 10.17 -24.50 30.67
CA ARG A 39 8.99 -25.37 30.81
C ARG A 39 8.43 -25.88 29.47
N GLN A 40 8.90 -25.38 28.33
CA GLN A 40 8.46 -25.88 27.04
C GLN A 40 9.01 -27.29 26.80
N SER A 41 8.15 -28.18 26.32
CA SER A 41 8.55 -29.52 25.89
C SER A 41 9.55 -29.44 24.73
N ASP A 42 10.36 -30.48 24.57
CA ASP A 42 11.29 -30.58 23.45
C ASP A 42 10.57 -30.39 22.10
N LYS A 43 11.09 -29.51 21.25
CA LYS A 43 10.50 -29.18 19.93
C LYS A 43 10.44 -30.40 19.01
N GLY A 44 11.38 -31.33 19.16
CA GLY A 44 11.45 -32.56 18.39
C GLY A 44 10.24 -33.46 18.58
N GLN A 45 9.50 -33.33 19.69
CA GLN A 45 8.28 -34.11 19.95
C GLN A 45 7.19 -33.85 18.91
N VAL A 46 7.08 -32.62 18.38
CA VAL A 46 6.09 -32.29 17.34
C VAL A 46 6.30 -33.12 16.07
N PHE A 47 7.55 -33.53 15.82
CA PHE A 47 7.91 -34.32 14.64
C PHE A 47 7.97 -35.83 14.89
N LYS A 48 7.65 -36.30 16.09
CA LYS A 48 7.78 -37.73 16.45
C LYS A 48 7.04 -38.63 15.46
N TYR A 49 5.74 -38.40 15.28
CA TYR A 49 4.90 -39.26 14.45
C TYR A 49 5.26 -39.23 12.97
N VAL A 50 5.65 -38.06 12.43
CA VAL A 50 6.07 -37.97 11.03
C VAL A 50 7.42 -38.63 10.81
N LYS A 51 8.35 -38.54 11.77
CA LYS A 51 9.63 -39.27 11.71
C LYS A 51 9.42 -40.78 11.74
N GLU A 52 8.60 -41.28 12.65
CA GLU A 52 8.22 -42.70 12.72
C GLU A 52 7.60 -43.14 11.39
N TRP A 53 6.58 -42.42 10.93
CA TRP A 53 5.87 -42.72 9.69
C TRP A 53 6.75 -42.72 8.43
N LEU A 54 7.67 -41.75 8.31
CA LEU A 54 8.63 -41.68 7.19
C LEU A 54 9.69 -42.77 7.30
N SER A 55 10.18 -43.08 8.51
CA SER A 55 11.24 -44.09 8.70
C SER A 55 10.80 -45.50 8.31
N GLU A 56 9.49 -45.79 8.38
CA GLU A 56 8.91 -47.08 7.97
C GLU A 56 8.73 -47.22 6.45
N ARG A 57 8.96 -46.16 5.66
CA ARG A 57 8.77 -46.17 4.20
C ARG A 57 10.01 -46.73 3.50
N ILE A 58 10.07 -48.06 3.44
CA ILE A 58 11.17 -48.82 2.81
C ILE A 58 10.87 -49.27 1.37
N GLN A 59 9.68 -48.97 0.84
CA GLN A 59 9.28 -49.36 -0.51
C GLN A 59 9.61 -48.26 -1.52
N GLU A 60 10.08 -48.67 -2.70
CA GLU A 60 10.33 -47.74 -3.81
C GLU A 60 9.04 -46.99 -4.18
N PRO A 61 9.07 -45.66 -4.23
CA PRO A 61 7.90 -44.87 -4.61
C PRO A 61 7.58 -45.04 -6.09
N ILE A 62 6.31 -44.96 -6.44
CA ILE A 62 5.88 -44.92 -7.83
C ILE A 62 6.40 -43.62 -8.46
N PRO A 63 7.00 -43.66 -9.68
CA PRO A 63 7.47 -42.46 -10.35
C PRO A 63 6.35 -41.42 -10.52
N PRO A 64 6.65 -40.12 -10.30
CA PRO A 64 5.64 -39.05 -10.38
C PRO A 64 5.08 -38.92 -11.80
N LYS A 65 3.76 -38.72 -11.92
CA LYS A 65 3.06 -38.57 -13.21
C LYS A 65 2.33 -37.25 -13.35
N THR A 66 1.87 -36.70 -12.24
CA THR A 66 1.11 -35.45 -12.18
C THR A 66 1.94 -34.36 -11.52
N GLU A 67 1.56 -33.10 -11.73
CA GLU A 67 2.17 -31.94 -11.06
C GLU A 67 2.16 -32.09 -9.53
N ILE A 68 1.06 -32.59 -8.97
CA ILE A 68 0.91 -32.85 -7.52
C ILE A 68 1.90 -33.92 -7.03
N ASP A 69 2.14 -34.96 -7.82
CA ASP A 69 3.13 -35.99 -7.45
C ASP A 69 4.54 -35.39 -7.34
N TRP A 70 4.89 -34.47 -8.25
CA TRP A 70 6.18 -33.78 -8.24
C TRP A 70 6.33 -32.82 -7.05
N VAL A 71 5.30 -32.03 -6.74
CA VAL A 71 5.30 -31.18 -5.54
C VAL A 71 5.47 -32.04 -4.28
N SER A 72 4.71 -33.13 -4.19
CA SER A 72 4.75 -34.06 -3.05
C SER A 72 6.10 -34.75 -2.92
N LEU A 73 6.76 -35.07 -4.04
CA LEU A 73 8.10 -35.64 -4.07
C LEU A 73 9.13 -34.66 -3.49
N GLY A 74 9.09 -33.39 -3.93
CA GLY A 74 9.96 -32.34 -3.41
C GLY A 74 9.83 -32.14 -1.91
N GLU A 75 8.60 -32.07 -1.40
CA GLU A 75 8.32 -31.96 0.04
C GLU A 75 8.81 -33.19 0.81
N SER A 76 8.60 -34.39 0.27
CA SER A 76 9.05 -35.64 0.89
C SER A 76 10.57 -35.66 1.05
N PHE A 77 11.32 -35.34 -0.01
CA PHE A 77 12.79 -35.26 0.05
C PHE A 77 13.28 -34.24 1.06
N PHE A 78 12.62 -33.08 1.12
CA PHE A 78 12.94 -32.07 2.11
C PHE A 78 12.81 -32.59 3.54
N TRP A 79 11.68 -33.22 3.90
CA TRP A 79 11.47 -33.72 5.26
C TRP A 79 12.40 -34.89 5.60
N VAL A 80 12.65 -35.79 4.65
CA VAL A 80 13.60 -36.90 4.83
C VAL A 80 15.01 -36.39 5.11
N GLY A 81 15.49 -35.43 4.32
CA GLY A 81 16.78 -34.77 4.55
C GLY A 81 16.82 -33.99 5.85
N ARG A 82 15.78 -33.20 6.14
CA ARG A 82 15.67 -32.38 7.35
C ARG A 82 15.71 -33.20 8.63
N PHE A 83 15.15 -34.41 8.60
CA PHE A 83 15.16 -35.36 9.72
C PHE A 83 16.36 -36.32 9.71
N ASN A 84 17.23 -36.24 8.69
CA ASN A 84 18.38 -37.11 8.49
C ASN A 84 17.99 -38.60 8.53
N LEU A 85 16.90 -38.96 7.84
CA LEU A 85 16.42 -40.33 7.79
C LEU A 85 17.19 -41.12 6.71
N SER A 86 17.57 -42.35 7.04
CA SER A 86 18.23 -43.28 6.12
C SER A 86 17.20 -43.97 5.21
N TRP A 87 16.70 -43.27 4.20
CA TRP A 87 16.02 -43.93 3.08
C TRP A 87 17.05 -44.50 2.11
N LEU A 88 16.69 -45.58 1.40
CA LEU A 88 17.41 -46.08 0.22
C LEU A 88 17.20 -45.17 -1.00
N LEU A 89 17.10 -43.85 -0.76
CA LEU A 89 16.73 -42.84 -1.74
C LEU A 89 17.61 -42.91 -2.98
N LEU A 90 18.93 -42.99 -2.77
CA LEU A 90 19.92 -42.98 -3.85
C LEU A 90 19.69 -44.10 -4.87
N ASP A 91 19.23 -45.27 -4.41
CA ASP A 91 18.97 -46.42 -5.30
C ASP A 91 17.72 -46.20 -6.17
N TRP A 92 16.76 -45.39 -5.71
CA TRP A 92 15.50 -45.10 -6.40
C TRP A 92 15.57 -43.90 -7.35
N LEU A 93 16.51 -42.96 -7.12
CA LEU A 93 16.61 -41.72 -7.90
C LEU A 93 16.82 -41.97 -9.40
N HIS A 94 17.53 -43.04 -9.77
CA HIS A 94 17.78 -43.39 -11.17
C HIS A 94 16.50 -43.72 -11.97
N ASN A 95 15.42 -44.13 -11.30
CA ASN A 95 14.15 -44.45 -11.94
C ASN A 95 13.23 -43.23 -12.09
N ILE A 96 13.59 -42.08 -11.50
CA ILE A 96 12.82 -40.84 -11.58
C ILE A 96 13.36 -40.00 -12.74
N PRO A 97 12.51 -39.56 -13.68
CA PRO A 97 12.95 -38.89 -14.90
C PRO A 97 13.20 -37.38 -14.67
N PHE A 98 14.15 -37.03 -13.79
CA PHE A 98 14.44 -35.63 -13.43
C PHE A 98 14.78 -34.75 -14.64
N ASP A 99 15.56 -35.26 -15.61
CA ASP A 99 15.92 -34.48 -16.79
C ASP A 99 14.70 -34.14 -17.65
N LYS A 100 13.73 -35.06 -17.76
CA LYS A 100 12.45 -34.78 -18.44
C LYS A 100 11.60 -33.79 -17.65
N ALA A 101 11.74 -33.75 -16.33
CA ALA A 101 10.99 -32.86 -15.46
C ALA A 101 11.40 -31.39 -15.66
N ILE A 102 12.65 -31.12 -16.02
CA ILE A 102 13.14 -29.76 -16.33
C ILE A 102 12.33 -29.14 -17.46
N ASP A 103 12.07 -29.90 -18.52
CA ASP A 103 11.28 -29.46 -19.68
C ASP A 103 9.77 -29.55 -19.45
N GLY A 104 9.31 -30.56 -18.70
CA GLY A 104 7.89 -30.86 -18.52
C GLY A 104 7.16 -30.01 -17.48
N LEU A 105 7.84 -29.54 -16.44
CA LEU A 105 7.18 -28.93 -15.28
C LEU A 105 7.17 -27.40 -15.29
N PRO A 106 6.11 -26.75 -14.80
CA PRO A 106 6.15 -25.34 -14.42
C PRO A 106 7.36 -25.05 -13.53
N VAL A 107 8.04 -23.91 -13.74
CA VAL A 107 9.28 -23.57 -13.00
C VAL A 107 9.04 -23.47 -11.50
N SER A 108 7.83 -23.08 -11.08
CA SER A 108 7.43 -23.08 -9.67
C SER A 108 7.47 -24.48 -9.03
N ILE A 109 7.00 -25.50 -9.75
CA ILE A 109 7.01 -26.89 -9.28
C ILE A 109 8.42 -27.46 -9.34
N LEU A 110 9.13 -27.21 -10.45
CA LEU A 110 10.54 -27.60 -10.58
C LEU A 110 11.37 -27.04 -9.43
N ALA A 111 11.12 -25.80 -9.01
CA ALA A 111 11.80 -25.16 -7.89
C ALA A 111 11.61 -25.95 -6.58
N ASP A 112 10.40 -26.44 -6.28
CA ASP A 112 10.16 -27.26 -5.08
C ASP A 112 10.88 -28.60 -5.15
N VAL A 113 10.92 -29.24 -6.32
CA VAL A 113 11.66 -30.49 -6.54
C VAL A 113 13.16 -30.29 -6.35
N VAL A 114 13.74 -29.26 -6.99
CA VAL A 114 15.18 -28.95 -6.89
C VAL A 114 15.57 -28.62 -5.45
N TYR A 115 14.75 -27.82 -4.76
CA TYR A 115 14.99 -27.49 -3.37
C TYR A 115 14.93 -28.73 -2.47
N GLY A 116 13.91 -29.58 -2.64
CA GLY A 116 13.79 -30.85 -1.93
C GLY A 116 14.99 -31.77 -2.15
N LEU A 117 15.44 -31.93 -3.39
CA LEU A 117 16.64 -32.70 -3.76
C LEU A 117 17.90 -32.18 -3.07
N SER A 118 18.11 -30.85 -3.05
CA SER A 118 19.29 -30.25 -2.44
C SER A 118 19.40 -30.52 -0.94
N VAL A 119 18.27 -30.67 -0.24
CA VAL A 119 18.21 -30.97 1.19
C VAL A 119 18.21 -32.48 1.47
N GLY A 120 17.44 -33.25 0.70
CA GLY A 120 17.26 -34.69 0.88
C GLY A 120 18.41 -35.55 0.35
N CYS A 121 19.04 -35.14 -0.74
CA CYS A 121 20.01 -35.93 -1.49
C CYS A 121 21.16 -35.05 -2.01
N PRO A 122 21.96 -34.42 -1.12
CA PRO A 122 22.93 -33.38 -1.49
C PRO A 122 23.97 -33.86 -2.51
N SER A 123 24.51 -35.08 -2.37
CA SER A 123 25.51 -35.61 -3.30
C SER A 123 24.96 -35.83 -4.71
N PHE A 124 23.75 -36.37 -4.83
CA PHE A 124 23.07 -36.51 -6.13
C PHE A 124 22.72 -35.13 -6.71
N PHE A 125 22.25 -34.21 -5.88
CA PHE A 125 21.95 -32.84 -6.31
C PHE A 125 23.18 -32.13 -6.89
N GLU A 126 24.35 -32.20 -6.23
CA GLU A 126 25.59 -31.58 -6.73
C GLU A 126 25.98 -32.11 -8.12
N GLU A 127 25.93 -33.43 -8.31
CA GLU A 127 26.22 -34.07 -9.60
C GLU A 127 25.19 -33.69 -10.66
N TRP A 128 23.90 -33.84 -10.36
CA TRP A 128 22.80 -33.54 -11.29
C TRP A 128 22.76 -32.05 -11.66
N MET A 129 22.97 -31.16 -10.70
CA MET A 129 22.94 -29.71 -10.91
C MET A 129 24.12 -29.25 -11.77
N THR A 130 25.29 -29.88 -11.67
CA THR A 130 26.45 -29.57 -12.51
C THR A 130 26.14 -29.79 -14.00
N HIS A 131 25.36 -30.82 -14.33
CA HIS A 131 24.98 -31.13 -15.71
C HIS A 131 23.77 -30.32 -16.21
N ASN A 132 22.87 -29.90 -15.30
CA ASN A 132 21.57 -29.33 -15.66
C ASN A 132 21.41 -27.82 -15.37
N ARG A 133 22.37 -27.18 -14.67
CA ARG A 133 22.28 -25.76 -14.27
C ARG A 133 21.94 -24.82 -15.42
N SER A 134 22.62 -24.96 -16.56
CA SER A 134 22.40 -24.07 -17.71
C SER A 134 20.96 -24.16 -18.22
N GLU A 135 20.37 -25.35 -18.22
CA GLU A 135 19.02 -25.58 -18.69
C GLU A 135 17.97 -25.08 -17.68
N ILE A 136 18.22 -25.27 -16.38
CA ILE A 136 17.38 -24.71 -15.31
C ILE A 136 17.40 -23.17 -15.36
N ILE A 137 18.57 -22.56 -15.51
CA ILE A 137 18.71 -21.11 -15.69
C ILE A 137 17.97 -20.65 -16.94
N ARG A 138 18.08 -21.40 -18.05
CA ARG A 138 17.37 -21.09 -19.29
C ARG A 138 15.86 -21.05 -19.07
N ARG A 139 15.29 -22.07 -18.42
CA ARG A 139 13.87 -22.18 -18.07
C ARG A 139 13.40 -21.07 -17.12
N LEU A 140 14.16 -20.83 -16.06
CA LEU A 140 13.91 -19.76 -15.09
C LEU A 140 13.86 -18.39 -15.79
N ARG A 141 14.81 -18.13 -16.70
CA ARG A 141 14.84 -16.87 -17.44
C ARG A 141 13.62 -16.68 -18.33
N GLN A 142 13.18 -17.72 -19.02
CA GLN A 142 12.00 -17.68 -19.88
C GLN A 142 10.73 -17.43 -19.08
N GLN A 143 10.39 -18.29 -18.11
CA GLN A 143 9.15 -18.13 -17.33
C GLN A 143 9.19 -16.92 -16.39
N GLY A 144 10.39 -16.48 -15.99
CA GLY A 144 10.58 -15.33 -15.12
C GLY A 144 10.68 -13.97 -15.85
N ARG A 145 10.71 -13.94 -17.18
CA ARG A 145 11.10 -12.77 -17.99
C ARG A 145 12.42 -12.13 -17.53
N ILE A 146 13.40 -12.96 -17.19
CA ILE A 146 14.70 -12.51 -16.70
C ILE A 146 15.66 -12.39 -17.88
N MET A 147 15.95 -11.14 -18.25
CA MET A 147 16.82 -10.80 -19.37
C MET A 147 18.29 -11.13 -19.08
N ALA A 148 18.74 -10.98 -17.83
CA ALA A 148 20.11 -11.31 -17.45
C ALA A 148 20.19 -11.83 -16.02
N ILE A 149 21.16 -12.70 -15.76
CA ILE A 149 21.51 -13.18 -14.42
C ILE A 149 22.99 -12.94 -14.19
N GLU A 150 23.31 -12.22 -13.12
CA GLU A 150 24.67 -12.18 -12.58
C GLU A 150 24.78 -13.28 -11.52
N ASP A 151 25.85 -14.08 -11.58
CA ASP A 151 26.12 -15.11 -10.59
C ASP A 151 27.61 -15.12 -10.27
N ASP A 152 27.97 -14.72 -9.05
CA ASP A 152 29.35 -14.68 -8.55
C ASP A 152 29.69 -15.87 -7.61
N ASP A 153 28.91 -16.96 -7.70
CA ASP A 153 28.89 -18.15 -6.84
C ASP A 153 28.41 -17.92 -5.40
N LYS A 154 28.41 -16.67 -4.92
CA LYS A 154 27.87 -16.32 -3.60
C LYS A 154 26.51 -15.67 -3.71
N LYS A 155 26.33 -14.79 -4.69
CA LYS A 155 25.18 -13.94 -4.92
C LYS A 155 24.70 -14.13 -6.35
N VAL A 156 23.39 -14.28 -6.48
CA VAL A 156 22.70 -14.26 -7.77
C VAL A 156 21.80 -13.02 -7.88
N THR A 157 21.92 -12.28 -8.99
CA THR A 157 21.11 -11.09 -9.27
C THR A 157 20.28 -11.31 -10.54
N ALA A 158 18.97 -11.17 -10.45
CA ALA A 158 18.08 -11.22 -11.62
C ALA A 158 17.71 -9.83 -12.16
N HIS A 159 17.87 -9.65 -13.47
CA HIS A 159 17.46 -8.47 -14.22
C HIS A 159 16.24 -8.81 -15.06
N PHE A 160 15.05 -8.31 -14.70
CA PHE A 160 13.79 -8.80 -15.26
C PHE A 160 12.88 -7.68 -15.77
N ILE A 161 11.96 -8.06 -16.67
CA ILE A 161 10.98 -7.14 -17.27
C ILE A 161 9.79 -6.98 -16.34
N VAL A 162 9.46 -5.74 -16.00
CA VAL A 162 8.21 -5.36 -15.33
C VAL A 162 7.20 -4.97 -16.41
N GLY A 163 6.30 -5.89 -16.75
CA GLY A 163 5.32 -5.66 -17.82
C GLY A 163 4.26 -4.62 -17.48
N PHE A 164 3.64 -4.01 -18.50
CA PHE A 164 2.47 -3.12 -18.32
C PHE A 164 1.36 -3.80 -17.52
N GLU A 165 1.03 -5.04 -17.90
CA GLU A 165 0.11 -5.90 -17.18
C GLU A 165 0.91 -6.98 -16.42
N PRO A 166 0.43 -7.43 -15.25
CA PRO A 166 1.06 -8.52 -14.54
C PRO A 166 1.00 -9.79 -15.40
N SER A 167 2.11 -10.52 -15.47
CA SER A 167 2.18 -11.69 -16.32
C SER A 167 1.47 -12.89 -15.66
N GLY A 168 0.49 -13.46 -16.37
CA GLY A 168 -0.17 -14.71 -15.99
C GLY A 168 0.74 -15.96 -16.10
N GLU A 169 2.04 -15.76 -16.30
CA GLU A 169 3.04 -16.79 -16.58
C GLU A 169 3.32 -17.70 -15.38
N PHE A 170 3.03 -17.22 -14.17
CA PHE A 170 3.21 -17.95 -12.93
C PHE A 170 1.94 -18.70 -12.47
N GLY A 171 0.91 -18.75 -13.33
CA GLY A 171 -0.35 -19.43 -13.03
C GLY A 171 -1.32 -18.59 -12.17
N PRO A 172 -2.58 -19.06 -12.02
CA PRO A 172 -3.68 -18.28 -11.47
C PRO A 172 -3.50 -17.89 -10.00
N ALA A 173 -2.91 -18.76 -9.17
CA ALA A 173 -2.71 -18.49 -7.74
C ALA A 173 -1.70 -17.36 -7.49
N ILE A 174 -0.59 -17.34 -8.24
CA ILE A 174 0.41 -16.27 -8.15
C ILE A 174 -0.15 -14.97 -8.73
N GLN A 175 -0.98 -15.06 -9.77
CA GLN A 175 -1.65 -13.89 -10.34
C GLN A 175 -2.64 -13.24 -9.36
N GLU A 176 -3.43 -14.02 -8.61
CA GLU A 176 -4.31 -13.49 -7.56
C GLU A 176 -3.50 -12.79 -6.46
N ARG A 177 -2.35 -13.36 -6.07
CA ARG A 177 -1.43 -12.75 -5.11
C ARG A 177 -0.94 -11.38 -5.59
N ILE A 178 -0.50 -11.28 -6.83
CA ILE A 178 -0.02 -10.02 -7.42
C ILE A 178 -1.16 -8.99 -7.44
N ASN A 179 -2.36 -9.40 -7.86
CA ASN A 179 -3.53 -8.52 -7.95
C ASN A 179 -4.01 -8.03 -6.57
N ALA A 180 -3.80 -8.81 -5.51
CA ALA A 180 -4.16 -8.44 -4.14
C ALA A 180 -3.11 -7.57 -3.43
N SER A 181 -1.90 -7.43 -3.98
CA SER A 181 -0.82 -6.66 -3.37
C SER A 181 -1.04 -5.16 -3.51
N THR A 182 -0.74 -4.41 -2.45
CA THR A 182 -0.68 -2.94 -2.50
C THR A 182 0.53 -2.43 -3.28
N ASP A 183 1.62 -3.21 -3.31
CA ASP A 183 2.81 -2.99 -4.13
C ASP A 183 3.05 -4.21 -5.02
N ARG A 184 2.52 -4.13 -6.25
CA ARG A 184 2.71 -5.16 -7.28
C ARG A 184 4.19 -5.41 -7.59
N PHE A 185 4.99 -4.34 -7.67
CA PHE A 185 6.40 -4.43 -8.08
C PHE A 185 7.23 -5.16 -7.03
N HIS A 186 6.98 -4.89 -5.75
CA HIS A 186 7.59 -5.63 -4.66
C HIS A 186 7.24 -7.13 -4.71
N GLU A 187 5.95 -7.44 -4.89
CA GLU A 187 5.47 -8.83 -4.87
C GLU A 187 6.05 -9.65 -6.03
N GLU A 188 5.98 -9.12 -7.26
CA GLU A 188 6.61 -9.71 -8.44
C GLU A 188 8.12 -9.98 -8.26
N THR A 189 8.80 -9.14 -7.49
CA THR A 189 10.23 -9.28 -7.18
C THR A 189 10.47 -10.43 -6.21
N ILE A 190 9.67 -10.52 -5.14
CA ILE A 190 9.80 -11.57 -4.11
C ILE A 190 9.48 -12.95 -4.69
N ILE A 191 8.54 -13.05 -5.63
CA ILE A 191 8.26 -14.30 -6.35
C ILE A 191 9.53 -14.80 -7.07
N ARG A 192 10.18 -13.93 -7.86
CA ARG A 192 11.41 -14.29 -8.61
C ARG A 192 12.58 -14.62 -7.70
N ILE A 193 12.76 -13.89 -6.59
CA ILE A 193 13.79 -14.19 -5.59
C ILE A 193 13.56 -15.57 -4.95
N ASN A 194 12.31 -15.90 -4.61
CA ASN A 194 11.99 -17.21 -4.05
C ASN A 194 12.21 -18.35 -5.04
N LEU A 195 11.89 -18.14 -6.33
CA LEU A 195 12.19 -19.10 -7.40
C LEU A 195 13.70 -19.31 -7.54
N MET A 196 14.49 -18.23 -7.63
CA MET A 196 15.95 -18.31 -7.67
C MET A 196 16.52 -19.07 -6.49
N ARG A 197 16.04 -18.79 -5.27
CA ARG A 197 16.49 -19.48 -4.07
C ARG A 197 16.26 -20.98 -4.12
N LYS A 198 15.10 -21.39 -4.60
CA LYS A 198 14.73 -22.81 -4.66
C LYS A 198 15.47 -23.56 -5.77
N LEU A 199 15.72 -22.90 -6.90
CA LEU A 199 16.42 -23.49 -8.07
C LEU A 199 17.95 -23.43 -7.96
N LEU A 200 18.48 -22.46 -7.21
CA LEU A 200 19.91 -22.27 -6.94
C LEU A 200 20.17 -22.29 -5.42
N PRO A 201 19.82 -23.37 -4.71
CA PRO A 201 19.87 -23.44 -3.24
C PRO A 201 21.30 -23.41 -2.67
N ASP A 202 22.29 -23.61 -3.53
CA ASP A 202 23.71 -23.54 -3.24
C ASP A 202 24.25 -22.10 -3.13
N ARG A 203 23.46 -21.08 -3.53
CA ARG A 203 23.80 -19.66 -3.37
C ARG A 203 23.41 -19.12 -1.99
N GLN A 204 24.08 -18.04 -1.56
CA GLN A 204 23.87 -17.44 -0.23
C GLN A 204 23.02 -16.17 -0.27
N LEU A 205 23.16 -15.35 -1.32
CA LEU A 205 22.50 -14.06 -1.45
C LEU A 205 21.66 -14.00 -2.74
N PHE A 206 20.46 -13.41 -2.64
CA PHE A 206 19.54 -13.27 -3.77
C PHE A 206 19.16 -11.80 -3.98
N ALA A 207 19.43 -11.28 -5.16
CA ALA A 207 19.27 -9.87 -5.53
C ALA A 207 18.42 -9.72 -6.80
N SER A 208 17.92 -8.52 -7.06
CA SER A 208 17.07 -8.27 -8.22
C SER A 208 17.05 -6.80 -8.64
N GLN A 209 16.74 -6.57 -9.92
CA GLN A 209 16.38 -5.29 -10.48
C GLN A 209 15.32 -5.47 -11.58
N GLY A 210 14.20 -4.76 -11.46
CA GLY A 210 13.17 -4.68 -12.51
C GLY A 210 13.41 -3.50 -13.46
N TYR A 211 12.95 -3.65 -14.70
CA TYR A 211 13.03 -2.64 -15.76
C TYR A 211 11.69 -2.51 -16.49
N GLY A 212 11.35 -1.31 -16.94
CA GLY A 212 10.11 -1.00 -17.67
C GLY A 212 9.07 -0.27 -16.83
N HIS A 213 9.22 -0.20 -15.50
CA HIS A 213 8.23 0.45 -14.64
C HIS A 213 8.48 1.93 -14.41
N ARG A 214 9.69 2.45 -14.71
CA ARG A 214 9.96 3.89 -14.61
C ARG A 214 9.56 4.63 -15.89
N ILE A 215 8.25 4.64 -16.14
CA ILE A 215 7.63 5.46 -17.20
C ILE A 215 7.93 6.96 -16.97
N ILE A 216 8.23 7.33 -15.72
CA ILE A 216 8.59 8.70 -15.31
C ILE A 216 10.04 8.69 -14.80
N PRO A 217 11.02 9.21 -15.57
CA PRO A 217 12.45 9.00 -15.31
C PRO A 217 13.01 9.64 -14.02
N GLU A 218 12.37 10.68 -13.45
CA GLU A 218 13.04 11.60 -12.51
C GLU A 218 12.67 11.48 -11.03
N ASP A 219 11.66 10.71 -10.61
CA ASP A 219 10.93 11.15 -9.40
C ASP A 219 10.58 10.17 -8.27
N THR A 220 10.95 8.89 -8.37
CA THR A 220 10.85 7.99 -7.21
C THR A 220 12.24 7.65 -6.66
N PRO A 221 12.63 8.15 -5.46
CA PRO A 221 13.91 7.80 -4.83
C PRO A 221 13.96 6.33 -4.40
N TRP A 222 12.81 5.64 -4.41
CA TRP A 222 12.68 4.27 -3.99
C TRP A 222 12.13 3.40 -5.13
N ASP A 223 12.81 2.28 -5.38
CA ASP A 223 12.45 1.29 -6.40
C ASP A 223 12.19 -0.05 -5.71
N SER A 224 10.92 -0.44 -5.60
CA SER A 224 10.51 -1.68 -4.93
C SER A 224 11.16 -2.93 -5.52
N THR A 225 11.55 -2.86 -6.80
CA THR A 225 12.13 -3.99 -7.55
C THR A 225 13.60 -4.22 -7.25
N GLN A 226 14.28 -3.20 -6.70
CA GLN A 226 15.68 -3.28 -6.36
C GLN A 226 15.86 -3.99 -5.02
N LYS A 227 16.55 -5.13 -5.03
CA LYS A 227 17.01 -5.85 -3.83
C LYS A 227 18.50 -6.09 -3.97
N THR A 228 19.29 -5.61 -3.01
CA THR A 228 20.77 -5.62 -3.10
C THR A 228 21.41 -6.95 -2.70
N GLY A 229 20.66 -7.85 -2.07
CA GLY A 229 21.13 -9.17 -1.65
C GLY A 229 20.45 -9.60 -0.35
N ILE A 230 19.42 -10.45 -0.47
CA ILE A 230 18.73 -11.05 0.67
C ILE A 230 19.44 -12.37 1.00
N ASP A 231 19.87 -12.50 2.25
CA ASP A 231 20.47 -13.75 2.75
C ASP A 231 19.46 -14.89 2.73
N LYS A 232 19.89 -16.07 2.28
CA LYS A 232 19.06 -17.27 2.23
C LYS A 232 18.43 -17.63 3.58
N LYS A 233 19.05 -17.25 4.71
CA LYS A 233 18.49 -17.45 6.05
C LYS A 233 17.25 -16.61 6.33
N ASN A 234 17.15 -15.44 5.68
CA ASN A 234 16.02 -14.51 5.81
C ASN A 234 14.88 -14.83 4.84
N LEU A 235 15.09 -15.83 3.98
CA LEU A 235 14.05 -16.42 3.16
C LEU A 235 13.78 -17.76 3.82
N SER A 236 12.74 -17.95 4.62
CA SER A 236 12.48 -19.27 5.22
C SER A 236 11.73 -20.18 4.22
N PRO A 237 11.93 -21.51 4.22
CA PRO A 237 11.16 -22.43 3.37
C PRO A 237 9.68 -22.43 3.75
N THR A 238 8.79 -22.45 2.75
CA THR A 238 7.33 -22.42 2.98
C THR A 238 6.86 -23.59 3.85
N TRP A 239 7.46 -24.78 3.71
CA TRP A 239 7.11 -25.95 4.52
C TRP A 239 7.38 -25.75 6.02
N LEU A 240 8.49 -25.10 6.40
CA LEU A 240 8.79 -24.79 7.80
C LEU A 240 7.85 -23.71 8.35
N ILE A 241 7.61 -22.66 7.55
CA ILE A 241 6.66 -21.59 7.91
C ILE A 241 5.26 -22.17 8.15
N SER A 242 4.81 -23.11 7.31
CA SER A 242 3.51 -23.78 7.42
C SER A 242 3.34 -24.53 8.75
N VAL A 243 4.39 -25.24 9.20
CA VAL A 243 4.36 -25.96 10.49
C VAL A 243 4.25 -24.98 11.66
N ASN A 244 5.01 -23.89 11.64
CA ASN A 244 4.91 -22.84 12.66
C ASN A 244 3.51 -22.20 12.66
N SER A 245 2.95 -21.91 11.48
CA SER A 245 1.60 -21.36 11.34
C SER A 245 0.55 -22.29 11.93
N THR A 246 0.63 -23.59 11.61
CA THR A 246 -0.29 -24.62 12.11
C THR A 246 -0.22 -24.73 13.63
N PHE A 247 0.99 -24.77 14.19
CA PHE A 247 1.17 -24.83 15.65
C PHE A 247 0.60 -23.61 16.36
N ARG A 248 0.84 -22.41 15.82
CA ARG A 248 0.24 -21.18 16.33
C ARG A 248 -1.28 -21.26 16.28
N GLY A 249 -1.87 -21.68 15.15
CA GLY A 249 -3.31 -21.83 15.00
C GLY A 249 -3.92 -22.79 16.04
N LEU A 250 -3.25 -23.90 16.31
CA LEU A 250 -3.64 -24.86 17.37
C LEU A 250 -3.54 -24.25 18.77
N ALA A 251 -2.45 -23.55 19.08
CA ALA A 251 -2.24 -22.94 20.39
C ALA A 251 -3.24 -21.80 20.65
N GLU A 252 -3.52 -20.97 19.65
CA GLU A 252 -4.48 -19.87 19.74
C GLU A 252 -5.92 -20.35 19.92
N LYS A 253 -6.24 -21.56 19.42
CA LYS A 253 -7.60 -22.13 19.51
C LYS A 253 -8.12 -22.17 20.94
N GLU A 254 -7.27 -22.46 21.92
CA GLU A 254 -7.65 -22.51 23.35
C GLU A 254 -8.13 -21.16 23.90
N PHE A 255 -7.74 -20.05 23.28
CA PHE A 255 -8.08 -18.69 23.70
C PHE A 255 -9.23 -18.07 22.89
N ARG A 256 -9.83 -18.83 21.96
CA ARG A 256 -10.92 -18.36 21.11
C ARG A 256 -12.27 -18.51 21.80
N PRO A 257 -13.20 -17.55 21.64
CA PRO A 257 -14.57 -17.71 22.10
C PRO A 257 -15.27 -18.85 21.36
N GLU A 258 -16.27 -19.45 21.98
CA GLU A 258 -16.99 -20.58 21.38
C GLU A 258 -17.91 -20.11 20.23
N ALA A 259 -18.56 -18.96 20.43
CA ALA A 259 -19.61 -18.46 19.54
C ALA A 259 -19.48 -16.98 19.19
N TRP A 260 -20.21 -16.57 18.16
CA TRP A 260 -20.26 -15.18 17.71
C TRP A 260 -20.86 -14.21 18.73
N SER A 261 -21.83 -14.67 19.53
CA SER A 261 -22.41 -13.87 20.61
C SER A 261 -21.37 -13.52 21.68
N GLU A 262 -20.56 -14.49 22.10
CA GLU A 262 -19.48 -14.28 23.06
C GLU A 262 -18.42 -13.32 22.50
N TYR A 263 -18.03 -13.49 21.24
CA TYR A 263 -17.11 -12.58 20.57
C TYR A 263 -17.67 -11.15 20.48
N ALA A 264 -18.94 -10.99 20.12
CA ALA A 264 -19.58 -9.68 20.06
C ALA A 264 -19.56 -8.98 21.41
N GLU A 265 -19.89 -9.70 22.49
CA GLU A 265 -19.85 -9.19 23.87
C GLU A 265 -18.43 -8.80 24.31
N MET A 266 -17.41 -9.60 23.94
CA MET A 266 -16.01 -9.25 24.22
C MET A 266 -15.61 -7.92 23.56
N ILE A 267 -16.01 -7.69 22.31
CA ILE A 267 -15.70 -6.45 21.60
C ILE A 267 -16.49 -5.26 22.17
N VAL A 268 -17.76 -5.45 22.55
CA VAL A 268 -18.57 -4.42 23.21
C VAL A 268 -17.98 -4.06 24.58
N SER A 269 -17.59 -5.04 25.38
CA SER A 269 -16.94 -4.84 26.67
C SER A 269 -15.62 -4.07 26.52
N LEU A 270 -14.79 -4.44 25.54
CA LEU A 270 -13.57 -3.71 25.20
C LEU A 270 -13.87 -2.24 24.91
N ARG A 271 -14.84 -1.96 24.04
CA ARG A 271 -15.26 -0.61 23.66
C ARG A 271 -15.73 0.23 24.85
N ARG A 272 -16.54 -0.34 25.75
CA ARG A 272 -16.98 0.33 26.98
C ARG A 272 -15.82 0.68 27.89
N ASN A 273 -14.94 -0.28 28.15
CA ASN A 273 -13.79 -0.07 29.05
C ASN A 273 -12.87 1.05 28.52
N ILE A 274 -12.69 1.12 27.18
CA ILE A 274 -11.94 2.19 26.54
C ILE A 274 -12.64 3.54 26.71
N ALA A 275 -13.96 3.60 26.42
CA ALA A 275 -14.73 4.83 26.59
C ALA A 275 -14.68 5.34 28.03
N ASP A 276 -14.81 4.46 29.02
CA ASP A 276 -14.71 4.81 30.45
C ASP A 276 -13.31 5.34 30.81
N ALA A 277 -12.25 4.71 30.32
CA ALA A 277 -10.88 5.18 30.53
C ALA A 277 -10.64 6.56 29.90
N LEU A 278 -11.13 6.79 28.69
CA LEU A 278 -11.03 8.07 28.00
C LEU A 278 -11.89 9.16 28.67
N GLN A 279 -13.05 8.79 29.21
CA GLN A 279 -13.90 9.68 30.00
C GLN A 279 -13.20 10.15 31.28
N GLN A 280 -12.44 9.27 31.94
CA GLN A 280 -11.62 9.64 33.09
C GLN A 280 -10.52 10.65 32.72
N VAL A 281 -9.85 10.45 31.57
CA VAL A 281 -8.87 11.43 31.04
C VAL A 281 -9.54 12.76 30.78
N PHE A 282 -10.72 12.75 30.14
CA PHE A 282 -11.51 13.95 29.87
C PHE A 282 -11.80 14.69 31.18
N CYS A 283 -12.35 14.03 32.20
CA CYS A 283 -12.63 14.64 33.50
C CYS A 283 -11.35 15.17 34.18
N GLY A 284 -10.22 14.48 34.07
CA GLY A 284 -8.94 14.98 34.57
C GLY A 284 -8.51 16.28 33.92
N LEU A 285 -8.70 16.41 32.60
CA LEU A 285 -8.40 17.64 31.86
C LEU A 285 -9.40 18.75 32.15
N GLU A 286 -10.67 18.43 32.35
CA GLU A 286 -11.69 19.40 32.80
C GLU A 286 -11.31 20.05 34.14
N ASN A 287 -10.65 19.31 35.04
CA ASN A 287 -10.17 19.86 36.30
C ASN A 287 -8.81 20.57 36.17
N TYR A 288 -7.97 20.15 35.22
CA TYR A 288 -6.65 20.74 34.98
C TYR A 288 -6.72 22.17 34.46
N PHE A 289 -7.49 22.43 33.39
CA PHE A 289 -7.49 23.73 32.71
C PHE A 289 -7.95 24.93 33.58
N PRO A 290 -8.94 24.77 34.46
CA PRO A 290 -9.34 25.81 35.41
C PRO A 290 -8.40 25.93 36.63
N SER A 291 -7.44 25.01 36.80
CA SER A 291 -6.49 25.03 37.92
C SER A 291 -5.20 25.78 37.57
N ARG A 292 -4.66 26.49 38.57
CA ARG A 292 -3.36 27.17 38.50
C ARG A 292 -2.21 26.33 39.05
N GLU A 293 -2.50 25.17 39.62
CA GLU A 293 -1.50 24.29 40.19
C GLU A 293 -1.26 23.09 39.28
N ALA A 294 -0.07 22.50 39.38
CA ALA A 294 0.23 21.24 38.71
C ALA A 294 -0.65 20.14 39.33
N GLN A 295 -1.58 19.59 38.54
CA GLN A 295 -2.45 18.50 38.97
C GLN A 295 -1.91 17.17 38.47
N GLN A 296 -1.86 16.17 39.35
CA GLN A 296 -1.59 14.80 38.94
C GLN A 296 -2.86 14.21 38.32
N ILE A 297 -2.85 13.96 37.00
CA ILE A 297 -4.01 13.40 36.29
C ILE A 297 -4.09 11.88 36.48
N MET A 298 -2.99 11.18 36.20
CA MET A 298 -2.86 9.73 36.35
C MET A 298 -2.85 9.35 37.84
N GLY A 299 -3.67 8.38 38.23
CA GLY A 299 -3.83 7.95 39.63
C GLY A 299 -4.88 8.74 40.42
N THR A 300 -5.06 10.04 40.15
CA THR A 300 -6.10 10.86 40.81
C THR A 300 -7.45 10.75 40.10
N TYR A 301 -7.45 10.97 38.78
CA TYR A 301 -8.65 10.96 37.96
C TYR A 301 -8.74 9.71 37.09
N VAL A 302 -7.59 9.24 36.60
CA VAL A 302 -7.48 8.04 35.78
C VAL A 302 -7.05 6.86 36.65
N ASN A 303 -7.88 5.81 36.67
CA ASN A 303 -7.57 4.57 37.39
C ASN A 303 -6.48 3.80 36.64
N GLU A 304 -5.29 3.70 37.24
CA GLU A 304 -4.14 3.07 36.62
C GLU A 304 -4.37 1.58 36.29
N SER A 305 -5.00 0.84 37.20
CA SER A 305 -5.27 -0.59 36.99
C SER A 305 -6.20 -0.80 35.79
N ASN A 306 -7.26 0.00 35.67
CA ASN A 306 -8.17 -0.06 34.54
C ASN A 306 -7.47 0.36 33.24
N TRP A 307 -6.64 1.39 33.29
CA TRP A 307 -5.86 1.86 32.14
C TRP A 307 -4.95 0.76 31.59
N TYR A 308 -4.14 0.12 32.44
CA TYR A 308 -3.25 -0.96 32.04
C TYR A 308 -4.01 -2.20 31.57
N LYS A 309 -5.18 -2.49 32.14
CA LYS A 309 -6.07 -3.54 31.64
C LYS A 309 -6.56 -3.25 30.22
N CYS A 310 -7.03 -2.02 29.95
CA CYS A 310 -7.46 -1.61 28.62
C CYS A 310 -6.30 -1.68 27.61
N HIS A 311 -5.13 -1.18 27.99
CA HIS A 311 -3.93 -1.23 27.16
C HIS A 311 -3.53 -2.67 26.80
N SER A 312 -3.59 -3.59 27.76
CA SER A 312 -3.34 -5.01 27.51
C SER A 312 -4.34 -5.61 26.53
N LEU A 313 -5.65 -5.33 26.69
CA LEU A 313 -6.69 -5.82 25.78
C LEU A 313 -6.56 -5.24 24.36
N LEU A 314 -6.14 -3.98 24.23
CA LEU A 314 -5.89 -3.35 22.93
C LEU A 314 -4.71 -3.99 22.18
N ASN A 315 -3.67 -4.43 22.89
CA ASN A 315 -2.55 -5.17 22.31
C ASN A 315 -2.89 -6.63 21.96
N HIS A 316 -3.96 -7.16 22.54
CA HIS A 316 -4.39 -8.54 22.38
C HIS A 316 -5.88 -8.57 22.01
N SER A 317 -6.20 -7.99 20.84
CA SER A 317 -7.57 -7.97 20.33
C SER A 317 -8.16 -9.39 20.31
N PRO A 318 -9.45 -9.58 20.67
CA PRO A 318 -10.06 -10.89 20.69
C PRO A 318 -9.94 -11.62 19.35
N PHE A 319 -9.58 -12.90 19.42
CA PHE A 319 -9.58 -13.81 18.28
C PHE A 319 -11.00 -14.16 17.84
N LEU A 320 -11.22 -14.43 16.54
CA LEU A 320 -12.50 -14.91 16.03
C LEU A 320 -12.94 -16.23 16.70
N PRO A 321 -14.26 -16.49 16.77
CA PRO A 321 -14.80 -17.69 17.40
C PRO A 321 -14.30 -19.00 16.81
N LYS A 322 -14.23 -20.07 17.62
CA LYS A 322 -13.83 -21.42 17.20
C LYS A 322 -14.64 -21.95 16.00
N CYS A 323 -15.94 -21.65 15.95
CA CYS A 323 -16.81 -22.04 14.83
C CYS A 323 -16.45 -21.42 13.47
N THR A 324 -15.51 -20.46 13.44
CA THR A 324 -15.03 -19.80 12.21
C THR A 324 -13.92 -20.57 11.51
N LEU A 325 -13.09 -21.27 12.26
CA LEU A 325 -11.85 -21.87 11.76
C LEU A 325 -11.96 -23.40 11.69
N ASP A 326 -10.92 -24.05 11.19
CA ASP A 326 -10.80 -25.49 11.32
C ASP A 326 -10.23 -25.87 12.69
N GLU A 327 -10.50 -27.11 13.10
CA GLU A 327 -10.10 -27.62 14.40
C GLU A 327 -8.62 -28.02 14.47
N TRP A 328 -7.93 -28.05 13.32
CA TRP A 328 -6.57 -28.54 13.12
C TRP A 328 -5.53 -27.42 13.01
N GLY A 329 -5.96 -26.16 13.00
CA GLY A 329 -5.09 -24.98 12.93
C GLY A 329 -4.54 -24.67 11.55
N PHE A 330 -5.10 -25.27 10.48
CA PHE A 330 -4.64 -25.02 9.11
C PHE A 330 -5.04 -23.63 8.58
N VAL A 331 -6.07 -23.04 9.15
CA VAL A 331 -6.60 -21.74 8.77
C VAL A 331 -6.61 -20.81 9.98
N ASP A 332 -5.97 -19.66 9.86
CA ASP A 332 -6.01 -18.58 10.84
C ASP A 332 -6.37 -17.23 10.20
N GLU A 333 -6.61 -16.20 11.03
CA GLU A 333 -6.96 -14.85 10.58
C GLU A 333 -5.81 -14.11 9.89
N SER A 334 -4.58 -14.51 10.19
CA SER A 334 -3.35 -13.93 9.65
C SER A 334 -2.98 -14.52 8.28
N MET A 335 -3.61 -15.63 7.89
CA MET A 335 -3.48 -16.17 6.55
C MET A 335 -4.10 -15.17 5.56
N SER A 336 -3.22 -14.38 4.96
CA SER A 336 -3.47 -13.84 3.63
C SER A 336 -3.91 -15.01 2.73
N LYS A 337 -4.77 -14.76 1.73
CA LYS A 337 -5.34 -15.79 0.83
C LYS A 337 -4.30 -16.65 0.07
N VAL A 338 -3.03 -16.44 0.34
CA VAL A 338 -1.91 -16.53 -0.58
C VAL A 338 -0.97 -17.72 -0.27
N GLY A 339 -1.17 -18.40 0.86
CA GLY A 339 -0.40 -19.60 1.20
C GLY A 339 -0.99 -20.92 0.72
N ALA A 340 -2.13 -20.91 0.04
CA ALA A 340 -2.81 -22.13 -0.40
C ALA A 340 -2.18 -22.69 -1.67
N ASN A 341 -0.94 -23.20 -1.59
CA ASN A 341 -0.58 -24.29 -2.48
C ASN A 341 -1.26 -25.57 -1.96
N GLU A 342 -2.13 -26.12 -2.81
CA GLU A 342 -2.49 -27.54 -2.95
C GLU A 342 -3.15 -28.34 -1.80
N PHE A 343 -3.43 -27.77 -0.63
CA PHE A 343 -4.26 -28.47 0.37
C PHE A 343 -5.76 -28.15 0.28
N LYS A 344 -6.47 -28.99 -0.50
CA LYS A 344 -7.92 -29.34 -0.53
C LYS A 344 -8.99 -28.24 -0.35
N THR A 345 -10.04 -28.40 -1.16
CA THR A 345 -11.35 -27.70 -1.23
C THR A 345 -11.97 -27.26 0.11
N ARG A 346 -11.72 -27.95 1.23
CA ARG A 346 -12.21 -27.58 2.57
C ARG A 346 -11.48 -26.39 3.20
N VAL A 347 -10.18 -26.22 2.94
CA VAL A 347 -9.40 -25.04 3.36
C VAL A 347 -9.86 -23.82 2.56
N ALA A 348 -10.16 -24.00 1.27
CA ALA A 348 -10.69 -22.95 0.40
C ALA A 348 -12.07 -22.45 0.83
N GLU A 349 -13.01 -23.34 1.20
CA GLU A 349 -14.35 -22.96 1.68
C GLU A 349 -14.29 -22.16 3.01
N LYS A 350 -13.42 -22.53 3.94
CA LYS A 350 -13.25 -21.80 5.21
C LYS A 350 -12.41 -20.52 5.06
N SER A 351 -11.45 -20.47 4.13
CA SER A 351 -10.74 -19.22 3.80
C SER A 351 -11.68 -18.19 3.13
N LEU A 352 -12.66 -18.66 2.35
CA LEU A 352 -13.74 -17.82 1.82
C LEU A 352 -14.61 -17.24 2.93
N ALA A 353 -14.90 -18.00 4.00
CA ALA A 353 -15.65 -17.49 5.15
C ALA A 353 -14.90 -16.37 5.91
N ILE A 354 -13.57 -16.48 6.03
CA ILE A 354 -12.72 -15.42 6.61
C ILE A 354 -12.66 -14.21 5.68
N SER A 355 -12.59 -14.43 4.37
CA SER A 355 -12.53 -13.33 3.39
C SER A 355 -13.73 -12.37 3.49
N ARG A 356 -14.92 -12.88 3.83
CA ARG A 356 -16.13 -12.06 4.05
C ARG A 356 -16.04 -11.15 5.28
N ARG A 357 -15.17 -11.50 6.23
CA ARG A 357 -15.01 -10.84 7.55
C ARG A 357 -13.80 -9.90 7.59
N ARG A 358 -12.93 -9.96 6.58
CA ARG A 358 -11.74 -9.11 6.46
C ARG A 358 -12.01 -7.62 6.62
N PRO A 359 -13.08 -7.02 6.02
CA PRO A 359 -13.33 -5.59 6.20
C PRO A 359 -13.52 -5.18 7.67
N PHE A 360 -14.17 -6.03 8.47
CA PHE A 360 -14.32 -5.82 9.91
C PHE A 360 -13.00 -5.96 10.66
N LEU A 361 -12.21 -7.01 10.38
CA LEU A 361 -10.92 -7.22 11.03
C LEU A 361 -9.94 -6.07 10.76
N GLU A 362 -9.90 -5.58 9.53
CA GLU A 362 -9.09 -4.41 9.15
C GLU A 362 -9.54 -3.17 9.91
N ALA A 363 -10.85 -2.89 9.96
CA ALA A 363 -11.39 -1.73 10.66
C ALA A 363 -11.15 -1.81 12.18
N LEU A 364 -11.26 -3.00 12.78
CA LEU A 364 -10.96 -3.23 14.18
C LEU A 364 -9.47 -3.07 14.48
N SER A 365 -8.59 -3.60 13.63
CA SER A 365 -7.13 -3.48 13.78
C SER A 365 -6.65 -2.02 13.66
N GLU A 366 -7.21 -1.26 12.72
CA GLU A 366 -6.93 0.17 12.56
C GLU A 366 -7.38 0.96 13.80
N TYR A 367 -8.57 0.66 14.31
CA TYR A 367 -9.11 1.26 15.53
C TYR A 367 -8.27 0.92 16.78
N SER A 368 -7.98 -0.36 17.02
CA SER A 368 -7.29 -0.84 18.21
C SER A 368 -5.80 -0.48 18.21
N GLY A 369 -5.14 -0.53 17.05
CA GLY A 369 -3.72 -0.16 16.92
C GLY A 369 -3.45 1.29 17.29
N ASN A 370 -4.28 2.22 16.78
CA ASN A 370 -4.16 3.64 17.10
C ASN A 370 -4.48 3.91 18.58
N LEU A 371 -5.49 3.26 19.16
CA LEU A 371 -5.77 3.34 20.58
C LEU A 371 -4.63 2.78 21.44
N SER A 372 -4.06 1.63 21.09
CA SER A 372 -2.93 1.05 21.85
C SER A 372 -1.73 2.00 21.90
N ASN A 373 -1.40 2.63 20.77
CA ASN A 373 -0.36 3.63 20.69
C ASN A 373 -0.66 4.83 21.59
N PHE A 374 -1.90 5.33 21.59
CA PHE A 374 -2.33 6.39 22.49
C PHE A 374 -2.18 5.98 23.96
N PHE A 375 -2.67 4.79 24.34
CA PHE A 375 -2.60 4.28 25.71
C PHE A 375 -1.18 4.08 26.22
N THR A 376 -0.23 3.86 25.30
CA THR A 376 1.20 3.76 25.59
C THR A 376 1.81 5.14 25.85
N GLN A 377 1.42 6.15 25.08
CA GLN A 377 2.06 7.47 25.07
C GLN A 377 1.45 8.43 26.09
N ALA A 378 0.12 8.39 26.28
CA ALA A 378 -0.63 9.33 27.10
C ALA A 378 -0.21 9.37 28.57
N PRO A 379 0.15 8.26 29.26
CA PRO A 379 0.60 8.32 30.66
C PRO A 379 1.81 9.24 30.86
N GLY A 380 2.80 9.18 29.97
CA GLY A 380 3.96 10.06 30.02
C GLY A 380 3.58 11.54 29.89
N VAL A 381 2.61 11.84 29.01
CA VAL A 381 2.09 13.20 28.81
C VAL A 381 1.30 13.67 30.04
N MET A 382 0.44 12.83 30.62
CA MET A 382 -0.37 13.14 31.81
C MET A 382 0.47 13.42 33.05
N VAL A 383 1.69 12.87 33.13
CA VAL A 383 2.65 13.15 34.21
C VAL A 383 3.47 14.40 33.93
N LEU A 384 3.98 14.53 32.69
CA LEU A 384 4.94 15.58 32.34
C LEU A 384 4.30 16.96 32.14
N ASN A 385 3.18 17.02 31.42
CA ASN A 385 2.60 18.29 30.98
C ASN A 385 2.05 19.17 32.13
N PRO A 386 1.46 18.62 33.21
CA PRO A 386 1.08 19.43 34.35
C PRO A 386 2.27 20.15 35.00
N ILE A 387 3.44 19.49 35.07
CA ILE A 387 4.67 20.06 35.60
C ILE A 387 5.19 21.14 34.65
N LEU A 388 5.28 20.87 33.34
CA LEU A 388 5.76 21.85 32.37
C LEU A 388 4.87 23.10 32.29
N GLY A 389 3.55 22.93 32.42
CA GLY A 389 2.56 24.01 32.28
C GLY A 389 2.31 24.82 33.55
N ARG A 390 2.58 24.27 34.75
CA ARG A 390 2.26 24.91 36.04
C ARG A 390 3.39 24.87 37.07
N GLY A 391 4.25 23.86 37.01
CA GLY A 391 5.36 23.66 37.94
C GLY A 391 6.67 24.33 37.53
N CYS A 392 6.82 24.74 36.27
CA CYS A 392 7.99 25.46 35.77
C CYS A 392 7.69 26.93 35.49
N HIS A 393 8.59 27.82 35.88
CA HIS A 393 8.44 29.27 35.72
C HIS A 393 9.26 29.86 34.57
N ASN A 394 10.25 29.12 34.05
CA ASN A 394 11.10 29.54 32.96
C ASN A 394 11.50 28.35 32.04
N GLU A 395 12.06 28.65 30.86
CA GLU A 395 12.40 27.62 29.88
C GLU A 395 13.57 26.73 30.32
N THR A 396 14.49 27.25 31.14
CA THR A 396 15.61 26.46 31.69
C THR A 396 15.10 25.33 32.59
N GLU A 397 14.14 25.62 33.47
CA GLU A 397 13.47 24.61 34.30
C GLU A 397 12.71 23.58 33.45
N ARG A 398 12.01 24.04 32.41
CA ARG A 398 11.29 23.13 31.49
C ARG A 398 12.25 22.18 30.78
N GLU A 399 13.39 22.68 30.31
CA GLU A 399 14.38 21.83 29.64
C GLU A 399 15.02 20.84 30.62
N GLN A 400 15.27 21.26 31.86
CA GLN A 400 15.76 20.35 32.90
C GLN A 400 14.74 19.24 33.19
N VAL A 401 13.46 19.57 33.32
CA VAL A 401 12.38 18.59 33.54
C VAL A 401 12.25 17.64 32.33
N ARG A 402 12.34 18.15 31.10
CA ARG A 402 12.35 17.31 29.88
C ARG A 402 13.52 16.34 29.88
N LYS A 403 14.73 16.81 30.21
CA LYS A 403 15.92 15.96 30.28
C LYS A 403 15.77 14.84 31.31
N THR A 404 15.29 15.17 32.51
CA THR A 404 15.02 14.16 33.55
C THR A 404 13.92 13.17 33.13
N ALA A 405 12.93 13.61 32.35
CA ALA A 405 11.90 12.73 31.82
C ALA A 405 12.46 11.75 30.76
N GLU A 406 13.36 12.22 29.89
CA GLU A 406 14.06 11.36 28.92
C GLU A 406 14.94 10.32 29.59
N GLU A 407 15.68 10.70 30.64
CA GLU A 407 16.47 9.78 31.46
C GLU A 407 15.61 8.68 32.09
N LYS A 408 14.31 8.95 32.31
CA LYS A 408 13.31 7.99 32.81
C LYS A 408 12.51 7.29 31.70
N GLY A 409 12.89 7.46 30.43
CA GLY A 409 12.29 6.77 29.28
C GLY A 409 11.06 7.44 28.67
N ILE A 410 10.67 8.64 29.11
CA ILE A 410 9.60 9.42 28.49
C ILE A 410 10.17 10.20 27.30
N LYS A 411 9.78 9.84 26.08
CA LYS A 411 10.31 10.51 24.87
C LYS A 411 9.65 11.87 24.66
N ARG A 412 10.42 12.87 24.21
CA ARG A 412 9.93 14.24 23.91
C ARG A 412 8.75 14.27 22.94
N ASN A 413 8.71 13.35 21.99
CA ASN A 413 7.67 13.31 20.95
C ASN A 413 6.37 12.61 21.38
N PHE A 414 6.26 12.08 22.60
CA PHE A 414 5.04 11.41 23.08
C PHE A 414 3.82 12.32 23.04
N GLY A 415 3.98 13.62 23.31
CA GLY A 415 2.89 14.59 23.17
C GLY A 415 2.30 14.57 21.76
N ALA A 416 3.11 14.91 20.75
CA ALA A 416 2.67 14.96 19.36
C ALA A 416 2.14 13.62 18.86
N LEU A 417 2.82 12.50 19.18
CA LEU A 417 2.38 11.17 18.79
C LEU A 417 1.05 10.79 19.44
N SER A 418 0.82 11.14 20.72
CA SER A 418 -0.44 10.81 21.40
C SER A 418 -1.62 11.55 20.77
N ALA A 419 -1.44 12.83 20.43
CA ALA A 419 -2.45 13.62 19.72
C ALA A 419 -2.72 13.05 18.31
N LEU A 420 -1.68 12.62 17.59
CA LEU A 420 -1.81 11.96 16.29
C LEU A 420 -2.62 10.67 16.41
N ASN A 421 -2.20 9.76 17.29
CA ASN A 421 -2.83 8.45 17.44
C ASN A 421 -4.30 8.57 17.87
N LEU A 422 -4.61 9.41 18.86
CA LEU A 422 -6.02 9.66 19.23
C LEU A 422 -6.81 10.28 18.07
N GLY A 423 -6.14 11.05 17.21
CA GLY A 423 -6.76 11.58 16.01
C GLY A 423 -7.05 10.51 14.96
N GLU A 424 -6.13 9.59 14.70
CA GLU A 424 -6.37 8.46 13.81
C GLU A 424 -7.53 7.56 14.32
N VAL A 425 -7.70 7.43 15.64
CA VAL A 425 -8.88 6.72 16.22
C VAL A 425 -10.18 7.36 15.79
N LEU A 426 -10.27 8.70 15.75
CA LEU A 426 -11.48 9.41 15.30
C LEU A 426 -11.81 9.14 13.83
N LYS A 427 -10.79 8.94 12.98
CA LYS A 427 -10.98 8.58 11.57
C LYS A 427 -11.41 7.13 11.40
N ALA A 428 -10.83 6.22 12.19
CA ALA A 428 -11.12 4.79 12.12
C ALA A 428 -12.49 4.42 12.73
N LEU A 429 -12.95 5.16 13.74
CA LEU A 429 -14.14 4.84 14.53
C LEU A 429 -15.42 4.65 13.67
N PRO A 430 -15.79 5.53 12.71
CA PRO A 430 -17.00 5.33 11.92
C PRO A 430 -16.99 4.06 11.08
N ARG A 431 -15.84 3.72 10.47
CA ARG A 431 -15.68 2.49 9.67
C ARG A 431 -15.79 1.27 10.57
N MET A 432 -15.14 1.29 11.74
CA MET A 432 -15.23 0.20 12.73
C MET A 432 -16.68 -0.01 13.18
N GLN A 433 -17.40 1.07 13.52
CA GLN A 433 -18.80 0.98 13.94
C GLN A 433 -19.72 0.44 12.84
N MET A 434 -19.52 0.87 11.59
CA MET A 434 -20.28 0.39 10.43
C MET A 434 -20.04 -1.11 10.18
N GLU A 435 -18.78 -1.55 10.18
CA GLU A 435 -18.45 -2.95 9.98
C GLU A 435 -18.87 -3.83 11.16
N PHE A 436 -18.82 -3.28 12.38
CA PHE A 436 -19.39 -3.91 13.57
C PHE A 436 -20.89 -4.16 13.40
N ASP A 437 -21.65 -3.16 12.96
CA ASP A 437 -23.10 -3.32 12.76
C ASP A 437 -23.42 -4.39 11.73
N ARG A 438 -22.67 -4.40 10.65
CA ARG A 438 -22.84 -5.35 9.56
C ARG A 438 -22.61 -6.80 10.00
N LEU A 439 -21.59 -7.04 10.83
CA LEU A 439 -21.18 -8.40 11.22
C LEU A 439 -21.72 -8.85 12.57
N LEU A 440 -21.66 -7.97 13.57
CA LEU A 440 -21.90 -8.26 14.98
C LEU A 440 -23.19 -7.63 15.53
N GLY A 441 -23.75 -6.64 14.83
CA GLY A 441 -25.00 -5.97 15.20
C GLY A 441 -26.14 -6.92 15.58
N PRO A 442 -26.39 -8.03 14.85
CA PRO A 442 -27.45 -8.98 15.20
C PRO A 442 -27.32 -9.68 16.56
N PHE A 443 -26.15 -9.64 17.22
CA PHE A 443 -25.91 -10.31 18.50
C PHE A 443 -26.07 -9.39 19.71
N ILE A 444 -26.26 -8.09 19.51
CA ILE A 444 -26.25 -7.07 20.57
C ILE A 444 -27.57 -6.29 20.51
N ASP A 445 -28.04 -5.82 21.66
CA ASP A 445 -29.22 -4.95 21.72
C ASP A 445 -29.00 -3.65 20.92
N GLU A 446 -29.96 -3.32 20.04
CA GLU A 446 -29.84 -2.18 19.12
C GLU A 446 -29.77 -0.84 19.85
N THR A 447 -30.51 -0.71 20.96
CA THR A 447 -30.56 0.54 21.73
C THR A 447 -29.24 0.77 22.47
N GLU A 448 -28.75 -0.27 23.14
CA GLU A 448 -27.47 -0.26 23.85
C GLU A 448 -26.30 0.04 22.91
N LEU A 449 -26.30 -0.58 21.72
CA LEU A 449 -25.28 -0.35 20.70
C LEU A 449 -25.33 1.06 20.13
N LYS A 450 -26.52 1.63 19.90
CA LYS A 450 -26.69 2.99 19.41
C LYS A 450 -26.19 4.03 20.41
N ASP A 451 -26.51 3.85 21.69
CA ASP A 451 -26.08 4.74 22.76
C ASP A 451 -24.56 4.72 22.93
N LEU A 452 -23.94 3.53 22.91
CA LEU A 452 -22.48 3.38 22.96
C LEU A 452 -21.80 4.11 21.80
N LYS A 453 -22.29 3.95 20.57
CA LYS A 453 -21.69 4.63 19.40
C LYS A 453 -21.77 6.14 19.51
N HIS A 454 -22.93 6.67 19.93
CA HIS A 454 -23.12 8.10 20.07
C HIS A 454 -22.21 8.67 21.16
N HIS A 455 -22.08 7.94 22.27
CA HIS A 455 -21.19 8.29 23.36
C HIS A 455 -19.72 8.33 22.89
N GLU A 456 -19.22 7.28 22.22
CA GLU A 456 -17.84 7.23 21.69
C GLU A 456 -17.56 8.39 20.72
N GLN A 457 -18.45 8.61 19.73
CA GLN A 457 -18.26 9.66 18.72
C GLN A 457 -18.17 11.05 19.33
N LYS A 458 -18.97 11.31 20.37
CA LYS A 458 -18.96 12.59 21.09
C LYS A 458 -17.72 12.71 21.97
N LEU A 459 -17.51 11.73 22.86
CA LEU A 459 -16.42 11.74 23.83
C LEU A 459 -15.06 11.85 23.14
N TYR A 460 -14.79 11.04 22.12
CA TYR A 460 -13.47 10.98 21.51
C TYR A 460 -13.14 12.31 20.82
N ARG A 461 -14.15 12.96 20.24
CA ARG A 461 -14.00 14.26 19.57
C ARG A 461 -13.71 15.36 20.56
N GLU A 462 -14.51 15.44 21.63
CA GLU A 462 -14.34 16.45 22.67
C GLU A 462 -13.00 16.24 23.41
N LEU A 463 -12.62 14.99 23.67
CA LEU A 463 -11.35 14.64 24.28
C LEU A 463 -10.18 15.00 23.36
N TRP A 464 -10.23 14.71 22.07
CA TRP A 464 -9.13 15.03 21.16
C TRP A 464 -8.87 16.54 21.10
N ASP A 465 -9.92 17.35 21.02
CA ASP A 465 -9.83 18.82 21.00
C ASP A 465 -9.12 19.36 22.26
N ILE A 466 -9.50 18.87 23.44
CA ILE A 466 -8.87 19.29 24.70
C ILE A 466 -7.45 18.70 24.85
N TRP A 467 -7.27 17.42 24.48
CA TRP A 467 -6.00 16.72 24.58
C TRP A 467 -4.93 17.37 23.71
N TYR A 468 -5.27 17.80 22.49
CA TYR A 468 -4.37 18.54 21.62
C TYR A 468 -3.87 19.82 22.32
N VAL A 469 -4.79 20.60 22.89
CA VAL A 469 -4.43 21.84 23.59
C VAL A 469 -3.56 21.53 24.81
N PHE A 470 -3.86 20.47 25.54
CA PHE A 470 -3.06 20.02 26.69
C PHE A 470 -1.64 19.62 26.29
N VAL A 471 -1.49 18.99 25.12
CA VAL A 471 -0.19 18.59 24.55
C VAL A 471 0.64 19.80 24.13
N VAL A 472 0.03 20.74 23.38
CA VAL A 472 0.73 21.82 22.69
C VAL A 472 0.89 23.07 23.58
N GLN A 473 -0.08 23.34 24.44
CA GLN A 473 -0.14 24.50 25.32
C GLN A 473 -0.51 24.09 26.74
N PRO A 474 0.31 23.26 27.42
CA PRO A 474 0.02 22.82 28.79
C PRO A 474 -0.13 24.02 29.74
N GLU A 475 0.55 25.14 29.49
CA GLU A 475 0.44 26.37 30.26
C GLU A 475 -0.88 27.13 30.07
N LYS A 476 -1.76 26.72 29.15
CA LYS A 476 -3.02 27.44 28.92
C LYS A 476 -3.97 27.31 30.11
N TYR A 477 -4.48 28.43 30.59
CA TYR A 477 -5.52 28.50 31.62
C TYR A 477 -6.85 28.90 30.99
N THR A 478 -7.95 28.20 31.34
CA THR A 478 -9.29 28.62 30.95
C THR A 478 -10.33 28.19 31.99
N GLN A 479 -11.28 29.08 32.28
CA GLN A 479 -12.43 28.76 33.14
C GLN A 479 -13.53 28.00 32.38
N SER A 480 -13.52 28.03 31.05
CA SER A 480 -14.55 27.39 30.21
C SER A 480 -13.92 26.42 29.23
N ILE A 481 -14.07 25.13 29.53
CA ILE A 481 -13.61 24.01 28.68
C ILE A 481 -14.38 23.97 27.35
N LYS A 482 -15.61 24.49 27.31
CA LYS A 482 -16.42 24.54 26.09
C LYS A 482 -15.73 25.25 24.91
N SER A 483 -14.87 26.23 25.21
CA SER A 483 -14.05 26.91 24.21
C SER A 483 -12.93 26.03 23.64
N LEU A 484 -12.51 25.00 24.39
CA LEU A 484 -11.52 24.03 23.95
C LEU A 484 -12.18 22.89 23.17
N THR A 485 -13.36 22.41 23.56
CA THR A 485 -14.07 21.31 22.87
C THR A 485 -14.71 21.67 21.53
N THR A 486 -14.70 22.96 21.17
CA THR A 486 -15.18 23.48 19.87
C THR A 486 -14.03 23.89 18.95
N TRP A 487 -12.79 23.68 19.40
CA TRP A 487 -11.58 24.17 18.76
C TRP A 487 -11.42 23.69 17.32
N THR A 488 -11.72 22.42 17.04
CA THR A 488 -11.63 21.87 15.68
C THR A 488 -12.65 22.51 14.76
N HIS A 489 -13.88 22.68 15.25
CA HIS A 489 -14.97 23.26 14.48
C HIS A 489 -14.66 24.71 14.10
N ASP A 490 -14.15 25.50 15.05
CA ASP A 490 -13.78 26.89 14.83
C ASP A 490 -12.62 27.02 13.84
N THR A 491 -11.61 26.14 13.96
CA THR A 491 -10.48 26.07 13.01
C THR A 491 -10.97 25.80 11.60
N LEU A 492 -11.81 24.77 11.44
CA LEU A 492 -12.37 24.40 10.15
C LEU A 492 -13.22 25.53 9.56
N ALA A 493 -14.02 26.21 10.40
CA ALA A 493 -14.81 27.37 9.99
C ALA A 493 -13.93 28.55 9.54
N GLU A 494 -12.81 28.79 10.21
CA GLU A 494 -11.82 29.79 9.81
C GLU A 494 -11.16 29.44 8.46
N MET A 495 -10.67 28.21 8.31
CA MET A 495 -10.10 27.72 7.05
C MET A 495 -11.11 27.80 5.91
N ARG A 496 -12.36 27.39 6.15
CA ARG A 496 -13.45 27.44 5.17
C ARG A 496 -13.73 28.87 4.72
N ARG A 497 -13.88 29.81 5.66
CA ARG A 497 -14.03 31.24 5.36
C ARG A 497 -12.79 31.80 4.68
N GLY A 498 -11.62 31.24 4.96
CA GLY A 498 -10.36 31.52 4.29
C GLY A 498 -10.41 31.19 2.82
N LEU A 499 -10.70 29.93 2.54
CA LEU A 499 -10.73 29.37 1.22
C LEU A 499 -11.85 29.96 0.36
N GLN A 500 -13.04 30.16 0.92
CA GLN A 500 -14.14 30.83 0.22
C GLN A 500 -13.76 32.27 -0.19
N ARG A 501 -13.01 32.99 0.64
CA ARG A 501 -12.50 34.33 0.29
C ARG A 501 -11.49 34.27 -0.86
N GLU A 502 -10.55 33.33 -0.84
CA GLU A 502 -9.57 33.20 -1.94
C GLU A 502 -10.22 32.69 -3.24
N CYS A 503 -11.17 31.74 -3.17
CA CYS A 503 -11.97 31.30 -4.33
C CYS A 503 -12.72 32.47 -4.99
N ARG A 504 -13.29 33.38 -4.18
CA ARG A 504 -13.95 34.60 -4.70
C ARG A 504 -12.96 35.54 -5.40
N LYS A 505 -11.71 35.62 -4.96
CA LYS A 505 -10.66 36.44 -5.62
C LYS A 505 -10.18 35.84 -6.94
N LEU A 506 -10.17 34.52 -7.04
CA LEU A 506 -9.86 33.81 -8.29
C LEU A 506 -11.02 33.84 -9.29
N SER A 507 -12.22 34.19 -8.83
CA SER A 507 -13.39 34.39 -9.69
C SER A 507 -13.33 35.77 -10.33
N ASP A 508 -13.57 35.83 -11.63
CA ASP A 508 -13.63 37.06 -12.43
C ASP A 508 -14.82 36.99 -13.41
N ASN A 509 -14.87 37.92 -14.37
CA ASN A 509 -15.90 37.92 -15.41
C ASN A 509 -15.77 36.75 -16.42
N ARG A 510 -14.64 36.03 -16.43
CA ARG A 510 -14.36 34.91 -17.33
C ARG A 510 -14.60 33.56 -16.65
N GLY A 511 -14.56 33.46 -15.33
CA GLY A 511 -14.85 32.22 -14.62
C GLY A 511 -15.15 32.36 -13.13
N THR A 512 -15.78 31.34 -12.57
CA THR A 512 -16.14 31.23 -11.16
C THR A 512 -15.46 30.04 -10.51
N VAL A 513 -14.85 30.26 -9.35
CA VAL A 513 -14.25 29.22 -8.52
C VAL A 513 -15.09 29.06 -7.26
N ARG A 514 -15.55 27.84 -6.95
CA ARG A 514 -16.42 27.58 -5.80
C ARG A 514 -16.20 26.20 -5.19
N ILE A 515 -16.32 26.11 -3.86
CA ILE A 515 -16.45 24.84 -3.15
C ILE A 515 -17.84 24.28 -3.46
N VAL A 516 -17.90 23.07 -4.00
CA VAL A 516 -19.15 22.39 -4.38
C VAL A 516 -19.57 21.33 -3.37
N SER A 517 -18.61 20.69 -2.69
CA SER A 517 -18.91 19.71 -1.64
C SER A 517 -17.74 19.54 -0.67
N GLU A 518 -18.06 19.25 0.58
CA GLU A 518 -17.12 18.84 1.63
C GLU A 518 -17.53 17.49 2.26
N ARG A 519 -18.60 16.87 1.73
CA ARG A 519 -19.22 15.66 2.30
C ARG A 519 -19.01 14.42 1.43
N LEU A 520 -18.63 14.62 0.18
CA LEU A 520 -18.41 13.51 -0.76
C LEU A 520 -16.98 13.02 -0.66
N SER A 521 -16.82 11.71 -0.60
CA SER A 521 -15.51 11.06 -0.55
C SER A 521 -14.96 10.79 -1.95
N TRP A 522 -13.64 10.81 -2.10
CA TRP A 522 -12.93 10.24 -3.24
C TRP A 522 -12.44 8.86 -2.86
N VAL A 523 -13.07 7.79 -3.40
CA VAL A 523 -12.74 6.39 -3.08
C VAL A 523 -12.64 6.20 -1.55
N GLU A 524 -13.76 6.45 -0.87
CA GLU A 524 -13.95 6.32 0.58
C GLU A 524 -13.19 7.33 1.47
N ARG A 525 -12.26 8.12 0.92
CA ARG A 525 -11.56 9.18 1.68
C ARG A 525 -12.29 10.52 1.61
N PRO A 526 -12.47 11.25 2.74
CA PRO A 526 -13.08 12.58 2.71
C PRO A 526 -12.35 13.51 1.73
N ALA A 527 -13.11 14.29 0.96
CA ALA A 527 -12.56 15.17 -0.05
C ALA A 527 -13.24 16.54 -0.07
N LEU A 528 -12.41 17.56 -0.31
CA LEU A 528 -12.82 18.93 -0.57
C LEU A 528 -12.95 19.11 -2.09
N TRP A 529 -14.18 19.26 -2.57
CA TRP A 529 -14.48 19.41 -3.98
C TRP A 529 -14.61 20.88 -4.34
N ILE A 530 -13.81 21.31 -5.30
CA ILE A 530 -13.77 22.67 -5.84
C ILE A 530 -14.04 22.58 -7.34
N THR A 531 -14.87 23.48 -7.85
CA THR A 531 -15.12 23.63 -9.28
C THR A 531 -14.46 24.91 -9.78
N VAL A 532 -13.86 24.83 -10.96
CA VAL A 532 -13.39 25.99 -11.72
C VAL A 532 -14.18 26.04 -13.01
N ASN A 533 -15.24 26.85 -13.02
CA ASN A 533 -16.15 26.97 -14.15
C ASN A 533 -15.84 28.22 -14.96
N SER A 534 -15.57 28.09 -16.25
CA SER A 534 -15.27 29.22 -17.12
C SER A 534 -16.01 29.13 -18.46
N LYS A 535 -16.15 30.27 -19.14
CA LYS A 535 -16.51 30.29 -20.57
C LYS A 535 -15.29 30.00 -21.45
N ASP A 536 -14.09 30.20 -20.92
CA ASP A 536 -12.81 30.00 -21.59
C ASP A 536 -12.21 28.65 -21.16
N VAL A 537 -11.88 27.82 -22.14
CA VAL A 537 -11.36 26.46 -21.94
C VAL A 537 -9.96 26.46 -21.31
N PHE A 538 -9.18 27.53 -21.48
CA PHE A 538 -7.83 27.66 -20.92
C PHE A 538 -7.84 28.05 -19.45
N LYS A 539 -8.85 28.81 -19.02
CA LYS A 539 -8.92 29.39 -17.68
C LYS A 539 -8.80 28.38 -16.53
N PRO A 540 -9.41 27.17 -16.56
CA PRO A 540 -9.22 26.19 -15.50
C PRO A 540 -7.76 25.79 -15.27
N PHE A 541 -6.96 25.76 -16.33
CA PHE A 541 -5.53 25.43 -16.27
C PHE A 541 -4.70 26.61 -15.75
N GLU A 542 -5.00 27.84 -16.19
CA GLU A 542 -4.33 29.06 -15.70
C GLU A 542 -4.56 29.33 -14.20
N VAL A 543 -5.74 28.93 -13.69
CA VAL A 543 -6.13 29.14 -12.29
C VAL A 543 -5.52 28.08 -11.37
N LEU A 544 -5.04 26.96 -11.91
CA LEU A 544 -4.59 25.81 -11.13
C LEU A 544 -3.43 26.16 -10.19
N GLU A 545 -2.37 26.78 -10.71
CA GLU A 545 -1.22 27.20 -9.90
C GLU A 545 -1.62 28.25 -8.84
N LYS A 546 -2.48 29.20 -9.24
CA LYS A 546 -3.01 30.23 -8.34
C LYS A 546 -3.89 29.62 -7.25
N MET A 547 -4.56 28.49 -7.54
CA MET A 547 -5.35 27.75 -6.56
C MET A 547 -4.48 27.13 -5.50
N VAL A 548 -3.34 26.53 -5.88
CA VAL A 548 -2.38 25.94 -4.93
C VAL A 548 -1.90 27.01 -3.95
N ALA A 549 -1.49 28.18 -4.47
CA ALA A 549 -1.11 29.32 -3.65
C ALA A 549 -2.26 29.80 -2.75
N SER A 550 -3.49 29.83 -3.27
CA SER A 550 -4.69 30.23 -2.54
C SER A 550 -5.06 29.25 -1.42
N LEU A 551 -4.90 27.94 -1.67
CA LEU A 551 -5.07 26.89 -0.68
C LEU A 551 -4.06 27.10 0.46
N ARG A 552 -2.76 27.22 0.16
CA ARG A 552 -1.73 27.49 1.18
C ARG A 552 -2.05 28.73 2.01
N LYS A 553 -2.32 29.86 1.35
CA LYS A 553 -2.67 31.13 1.99
C LYS A 553 -3.93 31.04 2.86
N SER A 554 -4.91 30.25 2.46
CA SER A 554 -6.13 30.05 3.25
C SER A 554 -5.86 29.26 4.53
N MET A 555 -4.95 28.28 4.46
CA MET A 555 -4.58 27.45 5.60
C MET A 555 -3.62 28.19 6.54
N GLU A 556 -2.71 29.02 6.03
CA GLU A 556 -1.80 29.89 6.82
C GLU A 556 -2.50 30.90 7.74
N ARG A 557 -3.80 31.13 7.56
CA ARG A 557 -4.58 31.97 8.51
C ARG A 557 -4.65 31.36 9.90
N VAL A 558 -4.49 30.05 9.99
CA VAL A 558 -4.33 29.33 11.25
C VAL A 558 -2.83 29.31 11.56
N PRO A 559 -2.34 30.10 12.54
CA PRO A 559 -0.90 30.27 12.76
C PRO A 559 -0.22 29.01 13.30
N ASP A 560 -0.97 28.18 14.03
CA ASP A 560 -0.48 26.90 14.55
C ASP A 560 -0.43 25.87 13.40
N ILE A 561 0.81 25.54 13.01
CA ILE A 561 1.12 24.62 11.90
C ILE A 561 0.55 23.23 12.16
N LEU A 562 0.70 22.71 13.38
CA LEU A 562 0.24 21.36 13.74
C LEU A 562 -1.29 21.31 13.76
N ARG A 563 -1.92 22.33 14.36
CA ARG A 563 -3.38 22.51 14.36
C ARG A 563 -3.93 22.46 12.95
N ARG A 564 -3.28 23.22 12.07
CA ARG A 564 -3.65 23.31 10.67
C ARG A 564 -3.55 21.96 9.97
N GLN A 565 -2.46 21.23 10.19
CA GLN A 565 -2.24 19.92 9.60
C GLN A 565 -3.29 18.90 10.04
N TYR A 566 -3.59 18.82 11.34
CA TYR A 566 -4.61 17.89 11.83
C TYR A 566 -5.99 18.18 11.26
N VAL A 567 -6.46 19.42 11.33
CA VAL A 567 -7.80 19.77 10.83
C VAL A 567 -7.89 19.57 9.32
N ALA A 568 -6.83 19.91 8.57
CA ALA A 568 -6.76 19.63 7.14
C ALA A 568 -6.87 18.13 6.85
N ASP A 569 -6.13 17.30 7.58
CA ASP A 569 -6.07 15.86 7.37
C ASP A 569 -7.36 15.13 7.82
N PHE A 570 -8.09 15.66 8.81
CA PHE A 570 -9.38 15.11 9.22
C PHE A 570 -10.50 15.34 8.22
N TYR A 571 -10.65 16.59 7.77
CA TYR A 571 -11.84 17.00 7.03
C TYR A 571 -11.59 17.04 5.53
N TRP A 572 -10.37 17.44 5.12
CA TRP A 572 -10.00 17.64 3.72
C TRP A 572 -8.64 16.99 3.38
N PRO A 573 -8.41 15.69 3.70
CA PRO A 573 -7.15 15.03 3.38
C PRO A 573 -6.89 15.02 1.86
N THR A 574 -7.98 15.00 1.07
CA THR A 574 -7.94 15.10 -0.39
C THR A 574 -8.58 16.41 -0.84
N VAL A 575 -7.93 17.12 -1.76
CA VAL A 575 -8.52 18.23 -2.53
C VAL A 575 -8.75 17.76 -3.96
N VAL A 576 -9.94 18.03 -4.47
CA VAL A 576 -10.34 17.69 -5.83
C VAL A 576 -10.78 18.95 -6.55
N ILE A 577 -10.15 19.25 -7.69
CA ILE A 577 -10.50 20.39 -8.54
C ILE A 577 -11.07 19.86 -9.84
N VAL A 578 -12.35 20.14 -10.07
CA VAL A 578 -13.07 19.77 -11.28
C VAL A 578 -13.08 20.96 -12.25
N PRO A 579 -12.36 20.89 -13.39
CA PRO A 579 -12.48 21.89 -14.44
C PRO A 579 -13.84 21.76 -15.13
N LEU A 580 -14.55 22.90 -15.26
CA LEU A 580 -15.82 22.99 -15.96
C LEU A 580 -15.75 24.07 -17.04
N VAL A 581 -16.36 23.79 -18.18
CA VAL A 581 -16.58 24.75 -19.27
C VAL A 581 -18.08 24.93 -19.44
N GLN A 582 -18.57 26.16 -19.23
CA GLN A 582 -19.99 26.51 -19.25
C GLN A 582 -20.87 25.58 -18.37
N GLY A 583 -20.36 25.20 -17.20
CA GLY A 583 -21.06 24.38 -16.21
C GLY A 583 -20.98 22.87 -16.43
N LYS A 584 -20.28 22.40 -17.47
CA LYS A 584 -20.10 20.97 -17.78
C LYS A 584 -18.63 20.57 -17.75
N SER A 585 -18.35 19.34 -17.34
CA SER A 585 -16.99 18.77 -17.43
C SER A 585 -16.74 18.24 -18.85
N LEU A 586 -15.53 18.41 -19.38
CA LEU A 586 -15.17 17.95 -20.71
C LEU A 586 -15.10 16.41 -20.73
N SER A 587 -14.13 15.86 -20.01
CA SER A 587 -13.80 14.42 -20.01
C SER A 587 -14.13 13.71 -18.70
N GLY A 588 -14.84 14.37 -17.76
CA GLY A 588 -15.12 13.79 -16.45
C GLY A 588 -13.87 13.59 -15.59
N THR A 589 -12.81 14.35 -15.83
CA THR A 589 -11.56 14.30 -15.04
C THR A 589 -11.46 15.44 -14.05
N ALA A 590 -10.64 15.27 -13.01
CA ALA A 590 -10.32 16.28 -12.01
C ALA A 590 -8.86 16.19 -11.56
N TRP A 591 -8.28 17.29 -11.11
CA TRP A 591 -7.01 17.25 -10.39
C TRP A 591 -7.26 16.82 -8.96
N LYS A 592 -6.45 15.87 -8.48
CA LYS A 592 -6.58 15.31 -7.14
C LYS A 592 -5.24 15.39 -6.42
N TRP A 593 -5.26 15.96 -5.22
CA TRP A 593 -4.06 16.13 -4.41
C TRP A 593 -4.31 15.79 -2.95
N SER A 594 -3.26 15.38 -2.25
CA SER A 594 -3.22 15.45 -0.79
C SER A 594 -3.07 16.91 -0.37
N LEU A 595 -3.95 17.39 0.52
CA LEU A 595 -3.85 18.76 1.03
C LEU A 595 -2.52 18.97 1.78
N LEU A 596 -2.08 17.97 2.55
CA LEU A 596 -0.80 18.02 3.23
C LEU A 596 0.37 18.15 2.24
N SER A 597 0.35 17.40 1.13
CA SER A 597 1.38 17.52 0.10
C SER A 597 1.44 18.93 -0.50
N ILE A 598 0.30 19.60 -0.68
CA ILE A 598 0.26 21.00 -1.12
C ILE A 598 0.89 21.93 -0.08
N LEU A 599 0.68 21.66 1.21
CA LEU A 599 1.21 22.49 2.30
C LEU A 599 2.72 22.31 2.53
N TYR A 600 3.29 21.15 2.20
CA TYR A 600 4.73 20.87 2.40
C TYR A 600 5.60 21.13 1.17
N ASN A 601 5.06 20.95 -0.04
CA ASN A 601 5.83 21.19 -1.27
C ASN A 601 5.75 22.66 -1.67
N GLU A 602 6.85 23.25 -2.13
CA GLU A 602 6.86 24.63 -2.66
C GLU A 602 6.17 24.71 -4.02
N GLU A 603 6.32 23.69 -4.87
CA GLU A 603 5.75 23.62 -6.21
C GLU A 603 5.01 22.29 -6.45
N LEU A 604 4.01 22.33 -7.33
CA LEU A 604 3.38 21.11 -7.80
C LEU A 604 4.31 20.44 -8.81
N ARG A 605 4.51 19.14 -8.64
CA ARG A 605 5.23 18.35 -9.62
C ARG A 605 4.32 18.05 -10.81
N TRP A 606 4.90 17.87 -12.00
CA TRP A 606 4.13 17.82 -13.25
C TRP A 606 3.07 16.70 -13.30
N TRP A 607 3.29 15.54 -12.67
CA TRP A 607 2.27 14.48 -12.61
C TRP A 607 1.13 14.81 -11.65
N GLN A 608 1.34 15.72 -10.70
CA GLN A 608 0.25 16.27 -9.90
C GLN A 608 -0.66 17.14 -10.79
N LEU A 609 -0.17 17.62 -11.94
CA LEU A 609 -0.96 18.35 -12.93
C LEU A 609 -1.70 17.41 -13.90
N ALA A 610 -1.47 16.09 -13.83
CA ALA A 610 -2.21 15.11 -14.63
C ALA A 610 -3.63 14.91 -14.05
N PRO A 611 -4.70 15.21 -14.80
CA PRO A 611 -6.06 14.96 -14.36
C PRO A 611 -6.33 13.46 -14.18
N GLN A 612 -7.15 13.11 -13.18
CA GLN A 612 -7.60 11.75 -12.92
C GLN A 612 -9.10 11.61 -13.23
N PRO A 613 -9.57 10.45 -13.70
CA PRO A 613 -11.00 10.22 -13.92
C PRO A 613 -11.76 10.35 -12.60
N VAL A 614 -12.84 11.12 -12.62
CA VAL A 614 -13.74 11.28 -11.47
C VAL A 614 -14.61 10.02 -11.35
N PRO A 615 -14.79 9.44 -10.15
CA PRO A 615 -15.73 8.34 -9.94
C PRO A 615 -17.12 8.69 -10.48
N GLN A 616 -17.73 7.76 -11.24
CA GLN A 616 -19.00 8.03 -11.95
C GLN A 616 -20.12 8.47 -11.00
N ASP A 617 -20.18 7.89 -9.80
CA ASP A 617 -21.17 8.24 -8.78
C ASP A 617 -20.96 9.65 -8.20
N ALA A 618 -19.71 10.14 -8.17
CA ALA A 618 -19.38 11.47 -7.66
C ALA A 618 -19.87 12.58 -8.60
N LEU A 619 -19.71 12.44 -9.92
CA LEU A 619 -20.23 13.43 -10.88
C LEU A 619 -21.75 13.59 -10.77
N ALA A 620 -22.47 12.47 -10.68
CA ALA A 620 -23.92 12.47 -10.51
C ALA A 620 -24.34 13.13 -9.19
N LYS A 621 -23.68 12.79 -8.07
CA LYS A 621 -23.94 13.39 -6.75
C LYS A 621 -23.60 14.89 -6.68
N LEU A 622 -22.63 15.34 -7.47
CA LEU A 622 -22.26 16.76 -7.61
C LEU A 622 -23.15 17.52 -8.60
N ASN A 623 -24.07 16.83 -9.29
CA ASN A 623 -24.89 17.39 -10.37
C ASN A 623 -24.03 18.04 -11.47
N ILE A 624 -22.90 17.42 -11.81
CA ILE A 624 -22.00 17.86 -12.88
C ILE A 624 -22.30 17.02 -14.13
N ALA A 625 -22.79 17.67 -15.18
CA ALA A 625 -22.99 17.03 -16.47
C ALA A 625 -21.69 16.99 -17.28
N LEU A 626 -21.56 15.98 -18.13
CA LEU A 626 -20.51 15.89 -19.14
C LEU A 626 -20.91 16.66 -20.40
N TRP A 627 -19.93 17.12 -21.14
CA TRP A 627 -20.14 17.51 -22.52
C TRP A 627 -20.47 16.27 -23.35
N ASP A 628 -21.59 16.32 -24.05
CA ASP A 628 -22.03 15.31 -24.99
C ASP A 628 -22.17 16.01 -26.35
N ASP A 629 -21.03 16.15 -27.03
CA ASP A 629 -20.92 16.72 -28.37
C ASP A 629 -19.93 15.88 -29.18
N PRO A 630 -20.39 15.17 -30.22
CA PRO A 630 -19.52 14.34 -31.05
C PRO A 630 -18.33 15.10 -31.66
N ARG A 631 -18.41 16.43 -31.80
CA ARG A 631 -17.31 17.25 -32.35
C ARG A 631 -16.13 17.40 -31.40
N LEU A 632 -16.28 17.10 -30.11
CA LEU A 632 -15.18 17.14 -29.13
C LEU A 632 -14.31 15.89 -29.19
N GLU A 633 -14.89 14.80 -29.68
CA GLU A 633 -14.26 13.48 -29.71
C GLU A 633 -12.87 13.45 -30.39
N PRO A 634 -12.62 14.14 -31.52
CA PRO A 634 -11.29 14.14 -32.14
C PRO A 634 -10.20 14.70 -31.21
N GLY A 635 -10.53 15.72 -30.40
CA GLY A 635 -9.61 16.28 -29.41
C GLY A 635 -9.35 15.31 -28.26
N GLU A 636 -10.40 14.66 -27.75
CA GLU A 636 -10.26 13.68 -26.66
C GLU A 636 -9.45 12.47 -27.09
N ARG A 637 -9.70 11.93 -28.29
CA ARG A 637 -8.90 10.85 -28.87
C ARG A 637 -7.45 11.24 -29.06
N LEU A 638 -7.18 12.48 -29.55
CA LEU A 638 -5.81 13.00 -29.68
C LEU A 638 -5.06 12.91 -28.35
N LEU A 639 -5.66 13.41 -27.26
CA LEU A 639 -5.02 13.43 -25.95
C LEU A 639 -4.82 12.03 -25.36
N THR A 640 -5.86 11.18 -25.42
CA THR A 640 -5.78 9.80 -24.92
C THR A 640 -4.73 8.98 -25.68
N SER A 641 -4.75 9.00 -27.02
CA SER A 641 -3.80 8.22 -27.82
C SER A 641 -2.36 8.73 -27.69
N TYR A 642 -2.16 10.04 -27.50
CA TYR A 642 -0.85 10.60 -27.17
C TYR A 642 -0.34 10.10 -25.80
N GLY A 643 -1.22 10.09 -24.78
CA GLY A 643 -0.88 9.58 -23.44
C GLY A 643 -0.51 8.10 -23.47
N GLU A 644 -1.29 7.27 -24.17
CA GLU A 644 -1.01 5.84 -24.36
C GLU A 644 0.33 5.61 -25.07
N LEU A 645 0.57 6.30 -26.19
CA LEU A 645 1.83 6.18 -26.92
C LEU A 645 3.02 6.56 -26.04
N THR A 646 2.94 7.72 -25.36
CA THR A 646 4.00 8.19 -24.46
C THR A 646 4.29 7.16 -23.37
N ALA A 647 3.25 6.58 -22.75
CA ALA A 647 3.43 5.54 -21.74
C ALA A 647 4.23 4.35 -22.30
N TYR A 648 3.84 3.81 -23.46
CA TYR A 648 4.55 2.70 -24.09
C TYR A 648 6.01 3.02 -24.44
N ILE A 649 6.27 4.19 -25.02
CA ILE A 649 7.62 4.57 -25.43
C ILE A 649 8.51 4.81 -24.20
N SER A 650 8.00 5.45 -23.15
CA SER A 650 8.76 5.65 -21.92
C SER A 650 9.01 4.33 -21.16
N HIS A 651 8.07 3.39 -21.19
CA HIS A 651 8.28 2.03 -20.69
C HIS A 651 9.44 1.33 -21.40
N ILE A 652 9.49 1.38 -22.74
CA ILE A 652 10.60 0.77 -23.50
C ILE A 652 11.92 1.50 -23.22
N ALA A 653 11.89 2.83 -23.13
CA ALA A 653 13.08 3.63 -22.85
C ALA A 653 13.73 3.27 -21.50
N ASP A 654 12.98 2.82 -20.50
CA ASP A 654 13.53 2.41 -19.19
C ASP A 654 14.46 1.19 -19.30
N PHE A 655 14.33 0.35 -20.34
CA PHE A 655 15.26 -0.76 -20.59
C PHE A 655 16.69 -0.30 -20.92
N LEU A 656 16.89 0.98 -21.30
CA LEU A 656 18.24 1.55 -21.49
C LEU A 656 19.08 1.56 -20.22
N ARG A 657 18.46 1.44 -19.05
CA ARG A 657 19.18 1.31 -17.78
C ARG A 657 19.79 -0.07 -17.57
N LEU A 658 19.39 -1.07 -18.35
CA LEU A 658 20.04 -2.37 -18.32
C LEU A 658 21.44 -2.24 -18.94
N PRO A 659 22.51 -2.60 -18.22
CA PRO A 659 23.84 -2.60 -18.79
C PRO A 659 23.89 -3.55 -19.99
N GLN A 660 24.25 -3.02 -21.17
CA GLN A 660 24.11 -3.74 -22.44
C GLN A 660 25.06 -4.93 -22.54
N GLU A 661 26.21 -4.86 -21.86
CA GLU A 661 27.18 -5.94 -21.73
C GLU A 661 26.61 -7.20 -21.04
N MET A 662 25.49 -7.08 -20.34
CA MET A 662 24.84 -8.20 -19.65
C MET A 662 23.80 -8.93 -20.51
N LEU A 663 23.40 -8.35 -21.64
CA LEU A 663 22.35 -8.89 -22.48
C LEU A 663 22.92 -9.91 -23.47
N ASP A 664 22.89 -11.19 -23.11
CA ASP A 664 23.26 -12.28 -24.01
C ASP A 664 22.18 -12.57 -25.08
N LYS A 665 22.42 -13.58 -25.93
CA LYS A 665 21.48 -13.99 -26.98
C LYS A 665 20.10 -14.37 -26.44
N GLN A 666 20.05 -15.05 -25.29
CA GLN A 666 18.79 -15.46 -24.68
C GLN A 666 18.04 -14.25 -24.10
N GLY A 667 18.75 -13.36 -23.42
CA GLY A 667 18.20 -12.13 -22.86
C GLY A 667 17.61 -11.24 -23.94
N THR A 668 18.32 -11.13 -25.07
CA THR A 668 17.85 -10.43 -26.27
C THR A 668 16.57 -11.05 -26.80
N ALA A 669 16.49 -12.40 -26.87
CA ALA A 669 15.29 -13.09 -27.32
C ALA A 669 14.08 -12.86 -26.39
N ILE A 670 14.28 -12.91 -25.07
CA ILE A 670 13.23 -12.65 -24.06
C ILE A 670 12.71 -11.22 -24.17
N LEU A 671 13.63 -10.24 -24.29
CA LEU A 671 13.24 -8.85 -24.47
C LEU A 671 12.49 -8.65 -25.79
N GLN A 672 12.97 -9.25 -26.88
CA GLN A 672 12.32 -9.15 -28.19
C GLN A 672 10.92 -9.76 -28.18
N GLU A 673 10.74 -10.95 -27.59
CA GLU A 673 9.43 -11.59 -27.45
C GLU A 673 8.44 -10.70 -26.70
N TYR A 674 8.88 -10.08 -25.61
CA TYR A 674 8.07 -9.12 -24.86
C TYR A 674 7.72 -7.88 -25.69
N LEU A 675 8.69 -7.29 -26.38
CA LEU A 675 8.48 -6.11 -27.23
C LEU A 675 7.53 -6.41 -28.39
N ASP A 676 7.65 -7.59 -29.01
CA ASP A 676 6.74 -8.06 -30.06
C ASP A 676 5.31 -8.22 -29.54
N GLY A 677 5.14 -8.66 -28.29
CA GLY A 677 3.85 -8.76 -27.62
C GLY A 677 3.13 -7.41 -27.45
N ILE A 678 3.87 -6.32 -27.19
CA ILE A 678 3.28 -4.98 -27.01
C ILE A 678 3.26 -4.14 -28.29
N LYS A 679 3.97 -4.55 -29.34
CA LYS A 679 4.05 -3.85 -30.63
C LYS A 679 2.67 -3.52 -31.22
N GLY A 680 1.73 -4.45 -31.18
CA GLY A 680 0.37 -4.22 -31.67
C GLY A 680 -0.35 -3.08 -30.96
N SER A 681 -0.12 -2.91 -29.66
CA SER A 681 -0.70 -1.80 -28.88
C SER A 681 -0.04 -0.47 -29.21
N ILE A 682 1.29 -0.45 -29.40
CA ILE A 682 2.02 0.74 -29.84
C ILE A 682 1.51 1.20 -31.21
N ASN A 683 1.32 0.27 -32.15
CA ASN A 683 0.80 0.58 -33.49
C ASN A 683 -0.59 1.21 -33.41
N ARG A 684 -1.47 0.65 -32.59
CA ARG A 684 -2.82 1.18 -32.39
C ARG A 684 -2.79 2.57 -31.78
N ALA A 685 -1.98 2.79 -30.74
CA ALA A 685 -1.85 4.09 -30.11
C ALA A 685 -1.30 5.15 -31.09
N CYS A 686 -0.25 4.81 -31.85
CA CYS A 686 0.34 5.67 -32.86
C CYS A 686 -0.64 5.98 -34.01
N GLN A 687 -1.30 4.95 -34.56
CA GLN A 687 -2.28 5.14 -35.63
C GLN A 687 -3.47 5.96 -35.15
N SER A 688 -4.02 5.69 -33.97
CA SER A 688 -5.14 6.45 -33.39
C SER A 688 -4.77 7.92 -33.18
N LEU A 689 -3.52 8.20 -32.81
CA LEU A 689 -2.99 9.56 -32.71
C LEU A 689 -2.93 10.24 -34.09
N LEU A 690 -2.39 9.56 -35.11
CA LEU A 690 -2.33 10.08 -36.49
C LEU A 690 -3.71 10.28 -37.12
N ASP A 691 -4.65 9.38 -36.87
CA ASP A 691 -6.03 9.47 -37.33
C ASP A 691 -6.72 10.68 -36.70
N SER A 692 -6.52 10.90 -35.39
CA SER A 692 -7.06 12.07 -34.68
C SER A 692 -6.49 13.38 -35.23
N ILE A 693 -5.18 13.43 -35.49
CA ILE A 693 -4.51 14.56 -36.15
C ILE A 693 -5.13 14.82 -37.54
N SER A 694 -5.34 13.77 -38.33
CA SER A 694 -5.89 13.87 -39.68
C SER A 694 -7.33 14.36 -39.69
N VAL A 695 -8.17 13.87 -38.75
CA VAL A 695 -9.55 14.34 -38.59
C VAL A 695 -9.60 15.83 -38.26
N ILE A 696 -8.78 16.28 -37.31
CA ILE A 696 -8.70 17.71 -36.94
C ILE A 696 -8.20 18.55 -38.13
N ALA A 697 -7.16 18.08 -38.85
CA ALA A 697 -6.60 18.80 -40.00
C ALA A 697 -7.58 18.91 -41.18
N ASN A 698 -8.38 17.87 -41.43
CA ASN A 698 -9.42 17.88 -42.46
C ASN A 698 -10.54 18.86 -42.08
N ALA A 699 -11.01 18.83 -40.83
CA ALA A 699 -12.03 19.76 -40.36
C ALA A 699 -11.58 21.23 -40.45
N ILE A 700 -10.30 21.52 -40.17
CA ILE A 700 -9.71 22.85 -40.39
C ILE A 700 -9.71 23.21 -41.88
N SER A 701 -9.34 22.27 -42.75
CA SER A 701 -9.26 22.50 -44.21
C SER A 701 -10.62 22.76 -44.84
N GLU A 702 -11.67 22.06 -44.38
CA GLU A 702 -13.06 22.28 -44.81
C GLU A 702 -13.62 23.62 -44.32
N SER A 703 -13.05 24.18 -43.26
CA SER A 703 -13.47 25.46 -42.66
C SER A 703 -12.71 26.68 -43.21
N LYS A 704 -11.86 26.51 -44.24
CA LYS A 704 -10.97 27.55 -44.79
C LYS A 704 -11.67 28.86 -45.19
N GLU A 705 -12.90 28.81 -45.69
CA GLU A 705 -13.66 30.00 -46.10
C GLU A 705 -14.22 30.81 -44.91
N ARG A 706 -14.16 30.30 -43.68
CA ARG A 706 -14.69 30.93 -42.46
C ARG A 706 -13.64 31.27 -41.41
N MET A 707 -12.35 31.01 -41.67
CA MET A 707 -11.28 31.09 -40.67
C MET A 707 -11.12 32.48 -40.01
N GLU A 708 -11.51 33.57 -40.66
CA GLU A 708 -11.46 34.93 -40.08
C GLU A 708 -12.29 35.07 -38.79
N ASN A 709 -13.32 34.24 -38.60
CA ASN A 709 -14.17 34.23 -37.40
C ASN A 709 -13.77 33.14 -36.37
N HIS A 710 -12.73 32.34 -36.64
CA HIS A 710 -12.33 31.18 -35.83
C HIS A 710 -10.86 31.27 -35.38
N PRO A 711 -10.51 32.19 -34.44
CA PRO A 711 -9.13 32.39 -34.00
C PRO A 711 -8.52 31.15 -33.33
N PHE A 712 -9.32 30.31 -32.69
CA PHE A 712 -8.84 29.07 -32.08
C PHE A 712 -8.49 28.00 -33.13
N LEU A 713 -9.24 27.88 -34.24
CA LEU A 713 -8.86 26.99 -35.34
C LEU A 713 -7.56 27.41 -36.02
N ILE A 714 -7.29 28.72 -36.13
CA ILE A 714 -6.00 29.23 -36.64
C ILE A 714 -4.86 28.77 -35.73
N SER A 715 -5.02 28.90 -34.41
CA SER A 715 -4.02 28.44 -33.44
C SER A 715 -3.81 26.93 -33.51
N THR A 716 -4.90 26.14 -33.61
CA THR A 716 -4.83 24.68 -33.80
C THR A 716 -4.06 24.33 -35.08
N ALA A 717 -4.32 25.02 -36.19
CA ALA A 717 -3.65 24.78 -37.47
C ALA A 717 -2.14 25.06 -37.42
N GLN A 718 -1.73 26.14 -36.75
CA GLN A 718 -0.32 26.51 -36.58
C GLN A 718 0.46 25.47 -35.77
N GLU A 719 -0.12 25.01 -34.65
CA GLU A 719 0.52 24.00 -33.80
C GLU A 719 0.57 22.63 -34.47
N LEU A 720 -0.49 22.23 -35.20
CA LEU A 720 -0.54 20.99 -35.96
C LEU A 720 0.54 20.90 -37.05
N ALA A 721 0.82 22.00 -37.75
CA ALA A 721 1.81 22.05 -38.82
C ALA A 721 3.23 21.66 -38.34
N GLY A 722 3.54 21.91 -37.06
CA GLY A 722 4.82 21.54 -36.44
C GLY A 722 4.77 20.27 -35.58
N LEU A 723 3.64 19.58 -35.51
CA LEU A 723 3.41 18.47 -34.58
C LEU A 723 3.92 17.13 -35.12
N LEU A 724 3.70 16.82 -36.40
CA LEU A 724 4.05 15.52 -36.98
C LEU A 724 5.55 15.20 -36.86
N GLY A 725 6.42 16.19 -37.10
CA GLY A 725 7.87 16.06 -36.91
C GLY A 725 8.32 15.99 -35.44
N ALA A 726 7.42 16.26 -34.49
CA ALA A 726 7.69 16.18 -33.06
C ALA A 726 7.16 14.89 -32.42
N ILE A 727 6.27 14.14 -33.09
CA ILE A 727 5.70 12.90 -32.56
C ILE A 727 6.30 11.67 -33.23
N LEU A 728 6.65 11.75 -34.52
CA LEU A 728 7.23 10.62 -35.23
C LEU A 728 8.74 10.55 -34.98
N PRO A 729 9.28 9.33 -34.73
CA PRO A 729 10.71 9.14 -34.47
C PRO A 729 11.58 9.33 -35.72
N SER A 730 10.98 9.27 -36.92
CA SER A 730 11.62 9.63 -38.18
C SER A 730 10.57 10.07 -39.21
N ALA A 731 10.99 10.79 -40.26
CA ALA A 731 10.11 11.22 -41.35
C ALA A 731 9.53 10.06 -42.19
N ASP A 732 10.03 8.84 -41.98
CA ASP A 732 9.64 7.63 -42.71
C ASP A 732 8.85 6.70 -41.76
N SER A 733 7.53 6.69 -41.89
CA SER A 733 6.61 5.96 -40.99
C SER A 733 6.83 4.44 -40.99
N GLU A 734 7.44 3.89 -42.04
CA GLU A 734 7.76 2.45 -42.11
C GLU A 734 8.95 2.05 -41.22
N LYS A 735 9.78 3.00 -40.77
CA LYS A 735 10.98 2.74 -39.95
C LYS A 735 10.77 2.79 -38.45
N ILE A 736 9.56 3.11 -37.98
CA ILE A 736 9.22 3.19 -36.54
C ILE A 736 9.59 1.89 -35.80
N PHE A 737 9.52 0.73 -36.48
CA PHE A 737 9.77 -0.60 -35.88
C PHE A 737 11.19 -1.13 -36.08
N ARG A 738 12.12 -0.30 -36.60
CA ARG A 738 13.55 -0.64 -36.68
C ARG A 738 14.38 0.10 -35.64
N LEU A 739 13.74 0.82 -34.72
CA LEU A 739 14.43 1.51 -33.64
C LEU A 739 15.02 0.47 -32.67
N ASP A 740 16.28 0.68 -32.33
CA ASP A 740 16.89 0.04 -31.17
C ASP A 740 16.44 0.75 -29.89
N LEU A 741 16.83 0.21 -28.73
CA LEU A 741 16.48 0.82 -27.43
C LEU A 741 16.94 2.29 -27.35
N ALA A 742 18.06 2.64 -27.97
CA ALA A 742 18.56 4.02 -28.00
C ALA A 742 17.62 4.94 -28.78
N GLY A 743 17.11 4.48 -29.93
CA GLY A 743 16.07 5.16 -30.71
C GLY A 743 14.78 5.37 -29.92
N PHE A 744 14.33 4.38 -29.14
CA PHE A 744 13.18 4.55 -28.23
C PHE A 744 13.47 5.55 -27.11
N GLY A 745 14.69 5.60 -26.59
CA GLY A 745 15.11 6.60 -25.60
C GLY A 745 15.02 8.03 -26.13
N GLU A 746 15.46 8.27 -27.37
CA GLU A 746 15.33 9.59 -27.99
C GLU A 746 13.87 9.92 -28.31
N TRP A 747 13.10 8.94 -28.81
CA TRP A 747 11.68 9.13 -29.08
C TRP A 747 10.89 9.50 -27.82
N SER A 748 11.20 8.87 -26.67
CA SER A 748 10.60 9.23 -25.37
C SER A 748 10.83 10.70 -25.02
N LYS A 749 12.07 11.20 -25.21
CA LYS A 749 12.41 12.62 -24.98
C LYS A 749 11.71 13.55 -25.97
N GLN A 750 11.55 13.12 -27.21
CA GLN A 750 10.87 13.89 -28.26
C GLN A 750 9.38 14.03 -27.93
N LEU A 751 8.70 12.94 -27.54
CA LEU A 751 7.31 12.96 -27.10
C LEU A 751 7.14 13.87 -25.89
N ALA A 752 8.01 13.76 -24.87
CA ALA A 752 7.95 14.65 -23.70
C ALA A 752 7.96 16.15 -24.07
N LYS A 753 8.72 16.56 -25.10
CA LYS A 753 8.72 17.94 -25.63
C LYS A 753 7.44 18.30 -26.40
N ALA A 754 6.75 17.33 -26.99
CA ALA A 754 5.52 17.54 -27.76
C ALA A 754 4.26 17.74 -26.87
N ASN A 755 4.34 17.38 -25.58
CA ASN A 755 3.21 17.44 -24.65
C ASN A 755 2.51 18.81 -24.60
N GLU A 756 3.28 19.90 -24.53
CA GLU A 756 2.73 21.26 -24.47
C GLU A 756 1.92 21.60 -25.73
N LYS A 757 2.41 21.18 -26.90
CA LYS A 757 1.74 21.42 -28.19
C LYS A 757 0.45 20.62 -28.30
N ILE A 758 0.46 19.35 -27.89
CA ILE A 758 -0.74 18.49 -27.85
C ILE A 758 -1.83 19.13 -26.97
N MET A 759 -1.45 19.61 -25.79
CA MET A 759 -2.39 20.28 -24.89
C MET A 759 -2.96 21.56 -25.50
N LYS A 760 -2.15 22.38 -26.18
CA LYS A 760 -2.63 23.59 -26.87
C LYS A 760 -3.61 23.27 -28.01
N ILE A 761 -3.32 22.25 -28.81
CA ILE A 761 -4.19 21.78 -29.91
C ILE A 761 -5.52 21.31 -29.33
N TYR A 762 -5.48 20.47 -28.30
CA TYR A 762 -6.67 19.97 -27.61
C TYR A 762 -7.56 21.09 -27.08
N LEU A 763 -6.99 22.03 -26.31
CA LEU A 763 -7.76 23.13 -25.69
C LEU A 763 -8.30 24.11 -26.75
N SER A 764 -7.52 24.42 -27.78
CA SER A 764 -7.95 25.30 -28.88
C SER A 764 -9.08 24.66 -29.70
N TRP A 765 -8.97 23.38 -30.01
CA TRP A 765 -10.03 22.62 -30.69
C TRP A 765 -11.34 22.65 -29.92
N ILE A 766 -11.30 22.32 -28.62
CA ILE A 766 -12.48 22.33 -27.76
C ILE A 766 -13.08 23.74 -27.65
N SER A 767 -12.23 24.76 -27.51
CA SER A 767 -12.68 26.15 -27.42
C SER A 767 -13.47 26.57 -28.65
N ASP A 768 -13.02 26.19 -29.85
CA ASP A 768 -13.73 26.49 -31.08
C ASP A 768 -15.07 25.75 -31.20
N MET A 769 -15.08 24.44 -30.89
CA MET A 769 -16.29 23.61 -30.99
C MET A 769 -17.39 24.05 -30.01
N ILE A 770 -17.01 24.53 -28.82
CA ILE A 770 -17.94 25.04 -27.82
C ILE A 770 -18.41 26.46 -28.14
N SER A 771 -17.52 27.32 -28.68
CA SER A 771 -17.86 28.71 -28.99
C SER A 771 -18.80 28.85 -30.20
N ASN A 772 -18.78 27.88 -31.11
CA ASN A 772 -19.56 27.86 -32.35
C ASN A 772 -20.73 26.86 -32.32
N ARG A 773 -21.35 26.70 -31.15
CA ARG A 773 -22.72 26.19 -31.02
C ARG A 773 -23.72 27.34 -31.17
#